data_AF-K7G519-F1
#
_entry.id   AF-K7G519-F1
#
_cell.length_a   1.000
_cell.length_b   1.000
_cell.length_c   1.000
_cell.angle_alpha   90.00
_cell.angle_beta   90.00
_cell.angle_gamma   90.00
#
_symmetry.space_group_name_H-M   'P 1'
#
loop_
_entity.id
_entity.type
_entity.pdbx_description
1 polymer ?
#
loop_
_entity_poly.entity_id
_entity_poly.type
_entity_poly.pdbx_seq_one_letter_code
_entity_poly.pdbx_strand_id
1 'polypeptide(L)'
;MGRPVTLATCALNQWALDFEGNVARILKSIEIAKYKGARYRLGPELEICGYGCSDHYYESDTVLHSFEVLAKLLESPVTQDIICDVGMPVMCRNVRYNCRVIFLNNRKILLIRPKMVLANAGNYRELRWFTPWSRTRYVEEYLLPRMIQEVTGQETVPFGDAVLATKDTCLGSEICEELWAPNSPHIEMGLDGVEIFTNSSGSHHVLRKAHTRVDLVNSSTAKNGGIYVLANQKGCDGDRLYYDGCAMISMNGHTIAQGSQFSLDDVEVLVATLDLEDVQSYRAEISSRNLKASKVNSYPRIKVNFALSYFDNICVPVCEPIQWRYHSPEEEICLGPACWLWDYLRRSNQAGFLLPLSGGIDSSATACIVYSMCHQVSLAVKNGNQDVLADVRRIVNDETYIPVDSQEFCGRIFTTCYMASENSSQDTYNRAELLAEQIGSYHINLNIDGAVKVIVGIFSMVMGRSPQFRVYGGSSRENLALQNVQARIRMVLAYLFAQLSHWARGMPGGLLVLGSANVDESLHGYLTKYDCSSADINPIGGISKTDLRRFIQYCMENFQLTALRSIMSAPPTAELEPLVDGQVSQTDEEDMGVTYTELSVYGKLRKIAKAGPYSMFCKLINMWKDICTPREVASKVKHFFRMYSINRHKMTTLTPAYHAENYSPEDNRFDLRPFLYNTTWSWQFRSIDKQVSLVEFCLISSLDFSVE
;
A
#
# COMPACT_ATOMS: atom_id res chain seq x y z
N MET A 1 40.70 -13.10 -10.67
CA MET A 1 39.71 -12.38 -11.50
C MET A 1 38.48 -13.27 -11.52
N GLY A 2 37.49 -12.94 -10.68
CA GLY A 2 36.19 -13.62 -10.72
C GLY A 2 35.43 -13.09 -11.93
N ARG A 3 34.88 -13.98 -12.76
CA ARG A 3 34.11 -13.61 -13.95
C ARG A 3 32.62 -13.52 -13.60
N PRO A 4 31.73 -14.46 -13.98
CA PRO A 4 30.33 -14.32 -13.61
C PRO A 4 30.08 -14.70 -12.16
N VAL A 5 29.20 -13.92 -11.52
CA VAL A 5 28.59 -14.19 -10.22
C VAL A 5 27.09 -14.38 -10.40
N THR A 6 26.51 -15.31 -9.63
CA THR A 6 25.05 -15.52 -9.60
C THR A 6 24.48 -15.03 -8.28
N LEU A 7 23.63 -14.02 -8.35
CA LEU A 7 23.05 -13.33 -7.20
C LEU A 7 21.54 -13.56 -7.16
N ALA A 8 20.99 -13.64 -5.94
CA ALA A 8 19.55 -13.73 -5.73
C ALA A 8 19.01 -12.57 -4.89
N THR A 9 17.81 -12.13 -5.25
CA THR A 9 16.95 -11.27 -4.44
C THR A 9 15.56 -11.85 -4.38
N CYS A 10 14.73 -11.41 -3.45
CA CYS A 10 13.40 -11.94 -3.29
C CYS A 10 12.36 -10.91 -2.87
N ALA A 11 11.11 -11.28 -3.10
CA ALA A 11 9.96 -10.67 -2.47
C ALA A 11 9.24 -11.70 -1.61
N LEU A 12 9.02 -11.37 -0.33
CA LEU A 12 8.41 -12.27 0.64
C LEU A 12 7.13 -11.66 1.20
N ASN A 13 6.10 -12.51 1.37
CA ASN A 13 4.86 -12.14 2.04
C ASN A 13 4.94 -12.40 3.55
N GLN A 14 5.84 -11.67 4.22
CA GLN A 14 5.97 -11.74 5.67
C GLN A 14 4.71 -11.23 6.37
N TRP A 15 4.52 -11.69 7.61
CA TRP A 15 3.43 -11.27 8.48
C TRP A 15 4.01 -10.83 9.82
N ALA A 16 3.61 -9.64 10.31
CA ALA A 16 4.12 -9.10 11.56
C ALA A 16 3.97 -10.10 12.71
N LEU A 17 5.08 -10.41 13.37
CA LEU A 17 5.20 -11.36 14.49
C LEU A 17 4.91 -12.84 14.17
N ASP A 18 4.61 -13.19 12.92
CA ASP A 18 4.50 -14.59 12.45
C ASP A 18 5.89 -15.21 12.29
N PHE A 19 6.64 -15.34 13.38
CA PHE A 19 8.03 -15.81 13.34
C PHE A 19 8.18 -17.19 12.69
N GLU A 20 7.19 -18.08 12.84
CA GLU A 20 7.19 -19.42 12.25
C GLU A 20 6.97 -19.37 10.73
N GLY A 21 5.96 -18.63 10.25
CA GLY A 21 5.77 -18.47 8.81
C GLY A 21 6.89 -17.65 8.17
N ASN A 22 7.40 -16.62 8.86
CA ASN A 22 8.49 -15.77 8.36
C ASN A 22 9.78 -16.57 8.19
N VAL A 23 10.16 -17.43 9.15
CA VAL A 23 11.35 -18.28 9.00
C VAL A 23 11.18 -19.30 7.87
N ALA A 24 9.98 -19.87 7.70
CA ALA A 24 9.70 -20.82 6.62
C ALA A 24 9.85 -20.15 5.24
N ARG A 25 9.31 -18.94 5.05
CA ARG A 25 9.43 -18.15 3.82
C ARG A 25 10.89 -17.77 3.52
N ILE A 26 11.66 -17.37 4.54
CA ILE A 26 13.09 -17.06 4.41
C ILE A 26 13.86 -18.32 3.96
N LEU A 27 13.69 -19.44 4.66
CA LEU A 27 14.35 -20.71 4.32
C LEU A 27 14.00 -21.17 2.90
N LYS A 28 12.72 -21.06 2.51
CA LYS A 28 12.27 -21.42 1.16
C LYS A 28 12.93 -20.56 0.09
N SER A 29 13.06 -19.26 0.33
CA SER A 29 13.74 -18.37 -0.62
C SER A 29 15.24 -18.68 -0.75
N ILE A 30 15.91 -19.06 0.34
CA ILE A 30 17.32 -19.48 0.33
C ILE A 30 17.48 -20.81 -0.44
N GLU A 31 16.57 -21.76 -0.22
CA GLU A 31 16.52 -23.02 -0.96
C GLU A 31 16.41 -22.78 -2.47
N ILE A 32 15.45 -21.95 -2.91
CA ILE A 32 15.25 -21.62 -4.32
C ILE A 32 16.47 -20.90 -4.90
N ALA A 33 17.05 -19.95 -4.16
CA ALA A 33 18.24 -19.22 -4.59
C ALA A 33 19.41 -20.17 -4.85
N LYS A 34 19.69 -21.10 -3.91
CA LYS A 34 20.75 -22.10 -4.06
C LYS A 34 20.48 -23.08 -5.19
N TYR A 35 19.24 -23.55 -5.31
CA TYR A 35 18.85 -24.45 -6.40
C TYR A 35 19.11 -23.82 -7.77
N LYS A 36 18.90 -22.50 -7.88
CA LYS A 36 19.20 -21.70 -9.08
C LYS A 36 20.68 -21.26 -9.18
N GLY A 37 21.55 -21.75 -8.31
CA GLY A 37 23.00 -21.52 -8.36
C GLY A 37 23.49 -20.22 -7.70
N ALA A 38 22.64 -19.46 -7.00
CA ALA A 38 23.06 -18.23 -6.36
C ALA A 38 24.02 -18.46 -5.18
N ARG A 39 25.00 -17.56 -5.03
CA ARG A 39 26.02 -17.58 -3.96
C ARG A 39 25.85 -16.45 -2.95
N TYR A 40 24.90 -15.56 -3.20
CA TYR A 40 24.44 -14.51 -2.29
C TYR A 40 22.92 -14.37 -2.43
N ARG A 41 22.19 -14.29 -1.31
CA ARG A 41 20.74 -14.04 -1.26
C ARG A 41 20.45 -12.82 -0.40
N LEU A 42 19.74 -11.85 -1.00
CA LEU A 42 19.17 -10.69 -0.32
C LEU A 42 17.70 -10.92 0.05
N GLY A 43 17.34 -10.63 1.30
CA GLY A 43 15.96 -10.58 1.76
C GLY A 43 15.42 -9.18 2.06
N PRO A 44 14.10 -9.01 2.21
CA PRO A 44 13.47 -7.72 2.54
C PRO A 44 13.90 -7.14 3.90
N GLU A 45 13.58 -5.86 4.09
CA GLU A 45 13.82 -5.14 5.34
C GLU A 45 13.03 -5.77 6.50
N LEU A 46 13.69 -6.00 7.65
CA LEU A 46 13.08 -6.57 8.86
C LEU A 46 12.31 -7.90 8.63
N GLU A 47 12.69 -8.68 7.61
CA GLU A 47 11.94 -9.86 7.17
C GLU A 47 11.74 -10.92 8.28
N ILE A 48 12.61 -11.02 9.28
CA ILE A 48 12.46 -12.03 10.35
C ILE A 48 11.18 -11.80 11.17
N CYS A 49 10.91 -10.56 11.53
CA CYS A 49 9.73 -10.19 12.32
C CYS A 49 8.57 -9.68 11.45
N GLY A 50 8.83 -9.34 10.19
CA GLY A 50 7.95 -8.52 9.35
C GLY A 50 8.15 -7.02 9.64
N TYR A 51 8.04 -6.18 8.60
CA TYR A 51 8.28 -4.73 8.72
C TYR A 51 7.22 -4.01 9.59
N GLY A 52 5.96 -4.44 9.51
CA GLY A 52 4.80 -3.76 10.10
C GLY A 52 4.57 -3.96 11.59
N CYS A 53 5.57 -4.39 12.39
CA CYS A 53 5.37 -4.70 13.82
C CYS A 53 4.93 -3.50 14.67
N SER A 54 5.11 -2.27 14.18
CA SER A 54 4.70 -1.05 14.89
C SER A 54 5.23 -1.00 16.33
N ASP A 55 4.38 -0.75 17.33
CA ASP A 55 4.82 -0.60 18.72
C ASP A 55 5.30 -1.92 19.36
N HIS A 56 5.08 -3.08 18.73
CA HIS A 56 5.72 -4.33 19.17
C HIS A 56 7.25 -4.27 19.06
N TYR A 57 7.83 -3.34 18.31
CA TYR A 57 9.28 -3.11 18.38
C TYR A 57 9.74 -2.63 19.77
N TYR A 58 8.87 -2.05 20.60
CA TYR A 58 9.23 -1.72 21.98
C TYR A 58 9.36 -2.95 22.88
N GLU A 59 8.65 -4.02 22.55
CA GLU A 59 8.62 -5.26 23.31
C GLU A 59 9.93 -6.02 23.11
N SER A 60 10.54 -6.48 24.20
CA SER A 60 11.78 -7.27 24.17
C SER A 60 11.60 -8.57 23.39
N ASP A 61 10.40 -9.13 23.43
CA ASP A 61 10.06 -10.42 22.84
C ASP A 61 10.26 -10.40 21.32
N THR A 62 9.98 -9.26 20.67
CA THR A 62 10.26 -9.09 19.23
C THR A 62 11.75 -9.27 18.91
N VAL A 63 12.65 -8.76 19.76
CA VAL A 63 14.11 -8.93 19.60
C VAL A 63 14.52 -10.36 19.95
N LEU A 64 13.97 -10.92 21.02
CA LEU A 64 14.24 -12.31 21.46
C LEU A 64 13.88 -13.32 20.37
N HIS A 65 12.64 -13.32 19.90
CA HIS A 65 12.16 -14.27 18.90
C HIS A 65 12.85 -14.05 17.55
N SER A 66 13.26 -12.81 17.23
CA SER A 66 14.10 -12.57 16.06
C SER A 66 15.47 -13.26 16.18
N PHE A 67 16.07 -13.29 17.37
CA PHE A 67 17.32 -14.03 17.60
C PHE A 67 17.10 -15.56 17.60
N GLU A 68 15.97 -16.05 18.10
CA GLU A 68 15.61 -17.48 18.00
C GLU A 68 15.45 -17.92 16.53
N VAL A 69 14.79 -17.09 15.71
CA VAL A 69 14.70 -17.32 14.26
C VAL A 69 16.08 -17.26 13.61
N LEU A 70 16.92 -16.28 13.97
CA LEU A 70 18.29 -16.20 13.46
C LEU A 70 19.09 -17.47 13.80
N ALA A 71 18.94 -18.00 15.03
CA ALA A 71 19.55 -19.28 15.42
C ALA A 71 19.08 -20.41 14.51
N LYS A 72 17.77 -20.56 14.27
CA LYS A 72 17.21 -21.56 13.34
C LYS A 72 17.82 -21.43 11.92
N LEU A 73 17.97 -20.21 11.42
CA LEU A 73 18.57 -19.94 10.10
C LEU A 73 20.05 -20.33 10.04
N LEU A 74 20.82 -19.99 11.08
CA LEU A 74 22.24 -20.33 11.19
C LEU A 74 22.47 -21.84 11.26
N GLU A 75 21.60 -22.58 11.92
CA GLU A 75 21.70 -24.03 12.06
C GLU A 75 21.24 -24.80 10.82
N SER A 76 20.40 -24.18 9.99
CA SER A 76 19.81 -24.84 8.83
C SER A 76 20.87 -25.23 7.79
N PRO A 77 20.87 -26.49 7.29
CA PRO A 77 21.82 -26.91 6.26
C PRO A 77 21.57 -26.20 4.92
N VAL A 78 20.37 -25.64 4.71
CA VAL A 78 20.08 -24.90 3.48
C VAL A 78 20.93 -23.64 3.35
N THR A 79 21.44 -23.07 4.45
CA THR A 79 22.23 -21.83 4.41
C THR A 79 23.74 -22.04 4.17
N GLN A 80 24.19 -23.28 3.95
CA GLN A 80 25.58 -23.56 3.59
C GLN A 80 25.90 -23.10 2.15
N ASP A 81 27.14 -22.67 1.92
CA ASP A 81 27.71 -22.22 0.65
C ASP A 81 26.94 -21.10 -0.07
N ILE A 82 26.24 -20.26 0.71
CA ILE A 82 25.56 -19.05 0.25
C ILE A 82 25.66 -17.97 1.33
N ILE A 83 26.02 -16.74 0.94
CA ILE A 83 25.92 -15.59 1.86
C ILE A 83 24.44 -15.23 1.99
N CYS A 84 23.94 -15.20 3.22
CA CYS A 84 22.58 -14.82 3.54
C CYS A 84 22.56 -13.45 4.21
N ASP A 85 21.80 -12.52 3.64
CA ASP A 85 21.57 -11.19 4.20
C ASP A 85 20.09 -11.09 4.63
N VAL A 86 19.86 -11.05 5.95
CA VAL A 86 18.52 -11.02 6.56
C VAL A 86 18.28 -9.79 7.44
N GLY A 87 17.02 -9.40 7.63
CA GLY A 87 16.65 -8.21 8.39
C GLY A 87 16.00 -8.51 9.74
N MET A 88 16.43 -7.85 10.82
CA MET A 88 15.80 -7.92 12.14
C MET A 88 16.11 -6.69 13.02
N PRO A 89 15.30 -6.41 14.06
CA PRO A 89 15.66 -5.42 15.07
C PRO A 89 16.80 -5.94 15.96
N VAL A 90 17.80 -5.10 16.25
CA VAL A 90 18.91 -5.44 17.14
C VAL A 90 19.10 -4.33 18.17
N MET A 91 19.30 -4.70 19.43
CA MET A 91 19.62 -3.75 20.49
C MET A 91 21.12 -3.77 20.79
N CYS A 92 21.84 -2.70 20.41
CA CYS A 92 23.25 -2.53 20.73
C CYS A 92 23.41 -1.44 21.79
N ARG A 93 24.03 -1.78 22.94
CA ARG A 93 24.28 -0.84 24.05
C ARG A 93 23.02 -0.07 24.49
N ASN A 94 21.90 -0.78 24.65
CA ASN A 94 20.57 -0.23 24.97
C ASN A 94 19.96 0.71 23.91
N VAL A 95 20.48 0.71 22.68
CA VAL A 95 19.91 1.45 21.55
C VAL A 95 19.40 0.47 20.50
N ARG A 96 18.16 0.65 20.05
CA ARG A 96 17.52 -0.23 19.07
C ARG A 96 17.77 0.26 17.66
N TYR A 97 18.22 -0.64 16.81
CA TYR A 97 18.51 -0.41 15.40
C TYR A 97 17.72 -1.37 14.51
N ASN A 98 17.32 -0.88 13.35
CA ASN A 98 16.88 -1.71 12.23
C ASN A 98 18.14 -2.20 11.53
N CYS A 99 18.36 -3.51 11.44
CA CYS A 99 19.64 -4.07 11.02
C CYS A 99 19.51 -5.10 9.91
N ARG A 100 20.57 -5.15 9.08
CA ARG A 100 20.93 -6.35 8.32
C ARG A 100 21.86 -7.22 9.16
N VAL A 101 21.63 -8.52 9.15
CA VAL A 101 22.51 -9.53 9.74
C VAL A 101 22.98 -10.42 8.61
N ILE A 102 24.27 -10.34 8.29
CA ILE A 102 24.85 -11.07 7.16
C ILE A 102 25.66 -12.25 7.71
N PHE A 103 25.38 -13.44 7.24
CA PHE A 103 26.03 -14.67 7.70
C PHE A 103 26.35 -15.63 6.55
N LEU A 104 27.28 -16.54 6.81
CA LEU A 104 27.80 -17.53 5.87
C LEU A 104 28.29 -18.76 6.64
N ASN A 105 28.44 -19.91 5.97
CA ASN A 105 29.16 -21.15 6.32
C ASN A 105 29.66 -21.33 7.75
N ASN A 106 29.50 -22.54 8.28
CA ASN A 106 29.90 -22.88 9.65
C ASN A 106 29.25 -21.94 10.69
N ARG A 107 28.03 -21.48 10.39
CA ARG A 107 27.21 -20.69 11.31
C ARG A 107 27.90 -19.40 11.73
N LYS A 108 28.60 -18.70 10.82
CA LYS A 108 29.32 -17.47 11.14
C LYS A 108 28.57 -16.22 10.70
N ILE A 109 28.29 -15.35 11.65
CA ILE A 109 27.82 -13.98 11.40
C ILE A 109 29.05 -13.14 10.99
N LEU A 110 28.97 -12.51 9.83
CA LEU A 110 30.03 -11.71 9.23
C LEU A 110 29.95 -10.24 9.65
N LEU A 111 28.74 -9.66 9.61
CA LEU A 111 28.49 -8.25 9.88
C LEU A 111 27.04 -8.04 10.32
N ILE A 112 26.82 -7.17 11.30
CA ILE A 112 25.52 -6.58 11.58
C ILE A 112 25.56 -5.10 11.14
N ARG A 113 24.80 -4.75 10.09
CA ARG A 113 24.76 -3.39 9.52
C ARG A 113 23.47 -2.69 9.96
N PRO A 114 23.52 -1.72 10.90
CA PRO A 114 22.37 -0.91 11.29
C PRO A 114 22.03 0.14 10.24
N LYS A 115 20.74 0.44 10.05
CA LYS A 115 20.22 1.51 9.20
C LYS A 115 20.68 2.88 9.69
N MET A 116 21.08 3.74 8.76
CA MET A 116 21.67 5.06 8.99
C MET A 116 20.71 6.20 8.66
N VAL A 117 19.78 5.98 7.73
CA VAL A 117 18.73 6.94 7.37
C VAL A 117 17.37 6.29 7.60
N LEU A 118 16.59 6.83 8.53
CA LEU A 118 15.28 6.29 8.91
C LEU A 118 14.14 7.04 8.24
N ALA A 119 13.15 6.29 7.74
CA ALA A 119 11.95 6.83 7.13
C ALA A 119 10.99 7.37 8.22
N ASN A 120 10.60 8.65 8.10
CA ASN A 120 9.74 9.31 9.07
C ASN A 120 8.70 10.25 8.42
N ALA A 121 8.14 9.82 7.29
CA ALA A 121 7.16 10.56 6.52
C ALA A 121 5.99 9.68 6.05
N GLY A 122 4.80 10.28 5.95
CA GLY A 122 3.60 9.57 5.51
C GLY A 122 3.22 8.45 6.47
N ASN A 123 3.21 7.21 5.98
CA ASN A 123 2.93 6.03 6.80
C ASN A 123 4.13 5.65 7.69
N TYR A 124 5.36 5.95 7.23
CA TYR A 124 6.58 5.61 7.96
C TYR A 124 6.83 6.50 9.17
N ARG A 125 7.34 5.90 10.24
CA ARG A 125 7.67 6.57 11.50
C ARG A 125 8.76 5.84 12.27
N GLU A 126 9.77 5.33 11.57
CA GLU A 126 10.80 4.44 12.13
C GLU A 126 11.52 5.05 13.34
N LEU A 127 11.68 6.38 13.38
CA LEU A 127 12.25 7.12 14.53
C LEU A 127 11.46 6.93 15.83
N ARG A 128 10.22 6.45 15.76
CA ARG A 128 9.46 6.04 16.94
C ARG A 128 10.13 4.87 17.66
N TRP A 129 10.69 3.91 16.93
CA TRP A 129 11.16 2.64 17.49
C TRP A 129 12.68 2.44 17.40
N PHE A 130 13.30 3.05 16.39
CA PHE A 130 14.69 2.86 16.01
C PHE A 130 15.49 4.16 16.07
N THR A 131 16.80 4.02 16.28
CA THR A 131 17.77 5.12 16.18
C THR A 131 18.63 4.93 14.93
N PRO A 132 18.93 5.99 14.16
CA PRO A 132 19.86 5.88 13.05
C PRO A 132 21.28 5.64 13.58
N TRP A 133 22.04 4.79 12.89
CA TRP A 133 23.47 4.68 13.14
C TRP A 133 24.21 5.93 12.63
N SER A 134 24.82 6.66 13.57
CA SER A 134 25.44 7.98 13.29
C SER A 134 26.95 7.93 13.07
N ARG A 135 27.61 6.81 13.37
CA ARG A 135 29.08 6.66 13.26
C ARG A 135 29.45 6.12 11.88
N THR A 136 29.47 7.00 10.89
CA THR A 136 29.81 6.65 9.50
C THR A 136 31.21 6.01 9.42
N ARG A 137 31.37 4.99 8.55
CA ARG A 137 32.64 4.26 8.32
C ARG A 137 33.31 3.74 9.60
N TYR A 138 32.51 3.34 10.58
CA TYR A 138 32.98 2.83 11.85
C TYR A 138 32.22 1.58 12.24
N VAL A 139 32.94 0.63 12.83
CA VAL A 139 32.41 -0.59 13.44
C VAL A 139 32.84 -0.69 14.90
N GLU A 140 31.95 -1.21 15.73
CA GLU A 140 32.26 -1.66 17.08
C GLU A 140 32.01 -3.16 17.22
N GLU A 141 32.54 -3.74 18.30
CA GLU A 141 32.25 -5.12 18.65
C GLU A 141 30.87 -5.20 19.31
N TYR A 142 29.99 -6.02 18.72
CA TYR A 142 28.70 -6.37 19.29
C TYR A 142 28.81 -7.73 19.98
N LEU A 143 28.50 -7.76 21.27
CA LEU A 143 28.43 -8.98 22.06
C LEU A 143 27.18 -9.77 21.68
N LEU A 144 27.37 -10.97 21.14
CA LEU A 144 26.26 -11.82 20.72
C LEU A 144 25.48 -12.36 21.93
N PRO A 145 24.15 -12.54 21.84
CA PRO A 145 23.39 -13.25 22.86
C PRO A 145 23.91 -14.68 23.05
N ARG A 146 23.85 -15.23 24.27
CA ARG A 146 24.38 -16.57 24.58
C ARG A 146 23.88 -17.66 23.62
N MET A 147 22.59 -17.62 23.27
CA MET A 147 22.00 -18.57 22.32
C MET A 147 22.66 -18.55 20.94
N ILE A 148 23.14 -17.37 20.49
CA ILE A 148 23.88 -17.24 19.24
C ILE A 148 25.35 -17.63 19.44
N GLN A 149 25.95 -17.33 20.59
CA GLN A 149 27.31 -17.78 20.89
C GLN A 149 27.41 -19.32 20.88
N GLU A 150 26.42 -20.01 21.44
CA GLU A 150 26.33 -21.48 21.46
C GLU A 150 26.25 -22.06 20.05
N VAL A 151 25.50 -21.42 19.15
CA VAL A 151 25.34 -21.85 17.75
C VAL A 151 26.57 -21.55 16.89
N THR A 152 27.18 -20.39 17.08
CA THR A 152 28.20 -19.83 16.17
C THR A 152 29.63 -20.00 16.67
N GLY A 153 29.82 -20.21 17.98
CA GLY A 153 31.10 -20.13 18.67
C GLY A 153 31.76 -18.74 18.58
N GLN A 154 31.02 -17.68 18.26
CA GLN A 154 31.51 -16.30 18.23
C GLN A 154 31.07 -15.59 19.50
N GLU A 155 32.00 -14.94 20.20
CA GLU A 155 31.66 -14.05 21.33
C GLU A 155 31.13 -12.71 20.80
N THR A 156 31.83 -12.14 19.84
CA THR A 156 31.51 -10.83 19.24
C THR A 156 31.48 -10.88 17.71
N VAL A 157 30.81 -9.88 17.13
CA VAL A 157 30.77 -9.62 15.68
C VAL A 157 30.90 -8.13 15.39
N PRO A 158 31.38 -7.74 14.19
CA PRO A 158 31.36 -6.34 13.76
C PRO A 158 29.93 -5.80 13.66
N PHE A 159 29.69 -4.64 14.26
CA PHE A 159 28.44 -3.89 14.18
C PHE A 159 28.70 -2.45 13.74
N GLY A 160 28.12 -2.03 12.63
CA GLY A 160 28.27 -0.66 12.12
C GLY A 160 28.34 -0.57 10.60
N ASP A 161 28.98 0.50 10.12
CA ASP A 161 29.04 0.85 8.70
C ASP A 161 30.31 0.30 8.04
N ALA A 162 30.18 -0.86 7.39
CA ALA A 162 31.25 -1.63 6.77
C ALA A 162 30.79 -2.33 5.48
N VAL A 163 31.77 -2.83 4.72
CA VAL A 163 31.56 -3.57 3.48
C VAL A 163 32.17 -4.97 3.57
N LEU A 164 31.65 -5.93 2.80
CA LEU A 164 32.16 -7.30 2.75
C LEU A 164 33.13 -7.45 1.58
N ALA A 165 34.39 -7.77 1.88
CA ALA A 165 35.42 -8.04 0.89
C ALA A 165 35.64 -9.55 0.79
N THR A 166 35.15 -10.14 -0.30
CA THR A 166 35.32 -11.56 -0.62
C THR A 166 36.61 -11.78 -1.41
N LYS A 167 36.89 -13.00 -1.87
CA LYS A 167 38.08 -13.31 -2.67
C LYS A 167 38.07 -12.62 -4.04
N ASP A 168 36.90 -12.35 -4.58
CA ASP A 168 36.69 -11.94 -5.96
C ASP A 168 35.91 -10.63 -6.13
N THR A 169 35.15 -10.19 -5.12
CA THR A 169 34.38 -8.94 -5.19
C THR A 169 34.17 -8.27 -3.83
N CYS A 170 33.57 -7.07 -3.85
CA CYS A 170 33.21 -6.30 -2.66
C CYS A 170 31.72 -5.91 -2.69
N LEU A 171 31.00 -6.18 -1.58
CA LEU A 171 29.57 -5.92 -1.42
C LEU A 171 29.31 -4.89 -0.32
N GLY A 172 28.32 -4.02 -0.54
CA GLY A 172 27.85 -3.03 0.43
C GLY A 172 26.32 -3.05 0.57
N SER A 173 25.83 -2.68 1.75
CA SER A 173 24.41 -2.66 2.06
C SER A 173 23.89 -1.24 2.22
N GLU A 174 22.86 -0.93 1.45
CA GLU A 174 21.89 0.15 1.68
C GLU A 174 20.61 -0.46 2.24
N ILE A 175 19.82 0.33 2.96
CA ILE A 175 18.53 -0.13 3.50
C ILE A 175 17.44 0.87 3.11
N CYS A 176 16.56 0.47 2.20
CA CYS A 176 15.32 1.18 1.84
C CYS A 176 15.58 2.65 1.50
N GLU A 177 15.05 3.58 2.33
CA GLU A 177 15.19 5.05 2.25
C GLU A 177 16.63 5.56 2.05
N GLU A 178 17.66 4.80 2.44
CA GLU A 178 19.05 5.15 2.18
C GLU A 178 19.36 5.39 0.69
N LEU A 179 18.64 4.72 -0.23
CA LEU A 179 18.82 4.85 -1.69
C LEU A 179 18.60 6.29 -2.18
N TRP A 180 17.56 6.97 -1.70
CA TRP A 180 17.19 8.32 -2.17
C TRP A 180 17.48 9.43 -1.15
N ALA A 181 18.30 9.12 -0.14
CA ALA A 181 18.89 10.13 0.72
C ALA A 181 19.81 11.07 -0.10
N PRO A 182 19.94 12.37 0.23
CA PRO A 182 20.77 13.29 -0.55
C PRO A 182 22.25 12.86 -0.69
N ASN A 183 22.77 12.11 0.28
CA ASN A 183 24.11 11.54 0.28
C ASN A 183 24.04 10.03 0.54
N SER A 184 23.39 9.31 -0.38
CA SER A 184 23.19 7.86 -0.28
C SER A 184 24.50 7.07 -0.15
N PRO A 185 24.54 6.00 0.65
CA PRO A 185 25.76 5.21 0.86
C PRO A 185 26.41 4.66 -0.42
N HIS A 186 25.64 4.31 -1.46
CA HIS A 186 26.16 3.75 -2.72
C HIS A 186 27.14 4.69 -3.45
N ILE A 187 27.04 6.00 -3.22
CA ILE A 187 27.96 6.98 -3.82
C ILE A 187 29.37 6.72 -3.31
N GLU A 188 29.54 6.74 -1.99
CA GLU A 188 30.84 6.58 -1.35
C GLU A 188 31.32 5.12 -1.40
N MET A 189 30.41 4.15 -1.29
CA MET A 189 30.73 2.72 -1.50
C MET A 189 31.25 2.48 -2.93
N GLY A 190 30.58 3.05 -3.94
CA GLY A 190 31.00 2.92 -5.33
C GLY A 190 32.36 3.55 -5.61
N LEU A 191 32.65 4.70 -4.98
CA LEU A 191 33.97 5.34 -5.03
C LEU A 191 35.04 4.50 -4.32
N ASP A 192 34.73 3.79 -3.23
CA ASP A 192 35.64 2.87 -2.54
C ASP A 192 35.79 1.51 -3.28
N GLY A 193 35.12 1.34 -4.41
CA GLY A 193 35.25 0.15 -5.25
C GLY A 193 34.35 -1.02 -4.85
N VAL A 194 33.28 -0.79 -4.07
CA VAL A 194 32.19 -1.77 -3.92
C VAL A 194 31.55 -2.00 -5.29
N GLU A 195 31.44 -3.25 -5.74
CA GLU A 195 30.90 -3.61 -7.06
C GLU A 195 29.43 -4.01 -7.00
N ILE A 196 28.98 -4.53 -5.86
CA ILE A 196 27.59 -4.97 -5.64
C ILE A 196 26.99 -4.18 -4.48
N PHE A 197 25.91 -3.44 -4.77
CA PHE A 197 25.08 -2.77 -3.78
C PHE A 197 23.83 -3.60 -3.52
N THR A 198 23.47 -3.73 -2.25
CA THR A 198 22.30 -4.51 -1.82
C THR A 198 21.36 -3.59 -1.09
N ASN A 199 20.07 -3.64 -1.43
CA ASN A 199 19.04 -2.82 -0.80
C ASN A 199 17.87 -3.67 -0.34
N SER A 200 17.73 -3.83 0.98
CA SER A 200 16.54 -4.43 1.56
C SER A 200 15.50 -3.35 1.83
N SER A 201 14.31 -3.49 1.26
CA SER A 201 13.20 -2.54 1.39
C SER A 201 11.99 -3.15 2.10
N GLY A 202 11.22 -2.28 2.76
CA GLY A 202 9.85 -2.50 3.22
C GLY A 202 8.91 -1.43 2.64
N SER A 203 8.90 -1.30 1.32
CA SER A 203 8.18 -0.24 0.61
C SER A 203 6.74 -0.64 0.23
N HIS A 204 5.77 0.14 0.68
CA HIS A 204 4.35 -0.04 0.37
C HIS A 204 3.95 0.53 -1.01
N HIS A 205 2.86 -0.01 -1.55
CA HIS A 205 2.22 0.45 -2.78
C HIS A 205 1.81 1.91 -2.65
N VAL A 206 2.11 2.66 -3.69
CA VAL A 206 1.49 3.95 -3.95
C VAL A 206 1.17 3.99 -5.43
N LEU A 207 -0.09 4.26 -5.75
CA LEU A 207 -0.60 4.24 -7.11
C LEU A 207 0.28 5.10 -8.03
N ARG A 208 0.75 4.52 -9.15
CA ARG A 208 1.61 5.16 -10.18
C ARG A 208 3.06 5.46 -9.77
N LYS A 209 3.55 4.99 -8.62
CA LYS A 209 4.91 5.34 -8.15
C LYS A 209 6.00 4.32 -8.41
N ALA A 210 5.68 3.15 -8.95
CA ALA A 210 6.66 2.09 -9.19
C ALA A 210 7.87 2.58 -10.02
N HIS A 211 7.62 3.38 -11.05
CA HIS A 211 8.67 3.92 -11.94
C HIS A 211 9.74 4.71 -11.19
N THR A 212 9.37 5.48 -10.16
CA THR A 212 10.35 6.26 -9.39
C THR A 212 11.40 5.36 -8.73
N ARG A 213 11.00 4.18 -8.23
CA ARG A 213 11.92 3.21 -7.61
C ARG A 213 12.90 2.64 -8.64
N VAL A 214 12.37 2.23 -9.81
CA VAL A 214 13.16 1.70 -10.93
C VAL A 214 14.16 2.74 -11.42
N ASP A 215 13.71 3.98 -11.63
CA ASP A 215 14.54 5.08 -12.11
C ASP A 215 15.67 5.42 -11.13
N LEU A 216 15.41 5.40 -9.83
CA LEU A 216 16.43 5.62 -8.79
C LEU A 216 17.51 4.53 -8.83
N VAL A 217 17.11 3.25 -8.84
CA VAL A 217 18.06 2.12 -8.88
C VAL A 217 18.91 2.16 -10.16
N ASN A 218 18.28 2.36 -11.31
CA ASN A 218 18.98 2.45 -12.59
C ASN A 218 19.90 3.69 -12.62
N SER A 219 19.45 4.85 -12.14
CA SER A 219 20.29 6.05 -12.08
C SER A 219 21.50 5.90 -11.15
N SER A 220 21.34 5.22 -10.01
CA SER A 220 22.42 4.95 -9.06
C SER A 220 23.54 4.11 -9.69
N THR A 221 23.18 3.07 -10.46
CA THR A 221 24.15 2.22 -11.15
C THR A 221 24.70 2.86 -12.42
N ALA A 222 23.91 3.63 -13.17
CA ALA A 222 24.39 4.38 -14.33
C ALA A 222 25.47 5.41 -13.94
N LYS A 223 25.27 6.11 -12.81
CA LYS A 223 26.20 7.15 -12.37
C LYS A 223 27.50 6.59 -11.78
N ASN A 224 27.43 5.48 -11.03
CA ASN A 224 28.57 4.96 -10.28
C ASN A 224 29.21 3.70 -10.88
N GLY A 225 28.54 3.05 -11.82
CA GLY A 225 28.80 1.66 -12.21
C GLY A 225 28.50 0.69 -11.07
N GLY A 226 28.28 -0.58 -11.38
CA GLY A 226 28.04 -1.64 -10.40
C GLY A 226 26.70 -2.34 -10.58
N ILE A 227 26.54 -3.40 -9.79
CA ILE A 227 25.34 -4.20 -9.69
C ILE A 227 24.53 -3.70 -8.50
N TYR A 228 23.23 -3.56 -8.66
CA TYR A 228 22.31 -3.18 -7.59
C TYR A 228 21.23 -4.25 -7.45
N VAL A 229 21.13 -4.81 -6.26
CA VAL A 229 20.22 -5.89 -5.91
C VAL A 229 19.22 -5.34 -4.91
N LEU A 230 17.93 -5.31 -5.27
CA LEU A 230 16.87 -4.80 -4.39
C LEU A 230 15.88 -5.91 -4.05
N ALA A 231 15.62 -6.09 -2.75
CA ALA A 231 14.58 -6.96 -2.21
C ALA A 231 13.48 -6.09 -1.59
N ASN A 232 12.22 -6.54 -1.63
CA ASN A 232 11.13 -5.83 -0.98
C ASN A 232 10.09 -6.81 -0.42
N GLN A 233 9.38 -6.42 0.63
CA GLN A 233 8.22 -7.19 1.09
C GLN A 233 7.12 -7.15 0.02
N LYS A 234 6.29 -8.20 -0.08
CA LYS A 234 5.14 -8.26 -1.01
C LYS A 234 3.93 -8.88 -0.35
N GLY A 235 2.82 -8.15 -0.25
CA GLY A 235 1.62 -8.61 0.46
C GLY A 235 1.20 -7.69 1.60
N CYS A 236 0.25 -8.12 2.42
CA CYS A 236 -0.30 -7.36 3.54
C CYS A 236 0.17 -7.92 4.89
N ASP A 237 1.12 -7.29 5.58
CA ASP A 237 1.73 -7.84 6.80
C ASP A 237 0.97 -7.59 8.11
N GLY A 238 -0.31 -7.21 8.03
CA GLY A 238 -1.20 -7.09 9.19
C GLY A 238 -1.82 -5.70 9.39
N ASP A 239 -1.60 -4.77 8.46
CA ASP A 239 -2.25 -3.48 8.47
C ASP A 239 -2.83 -3.10 7.10
N ARG A 240 -3.19 -1.83 6.92
CA ARG A 240 -3.82 -1.36 5.68
C ARG A 240 -2.88 -1.21 4.49
N LEU A 241 -1.58 -1.37 4.70
CA LEU A 241 -0.58 -1.24 3.66
C LEU A 241 -0.48 -2.56 2.91
N TYR A 242 -0.33 -2.43 1.60
CA TYR A 242 0.12 -3.54 0.77
C TYR A 242 1.54 -3.23 0.32
N TYR A 243 2.47 -4.11 0.60
CA TYR A 243 3.84 -4.00 0.10
C TYR A 243 3.87 -4.53 -1.33
N ASP A 244 4.37 -3.71 -2.25
CA ASP A 244 4.17 -3.92 -3.69
C ASP A 244 5.32 -4.63 -4.37
N GLY A 245 6.15 -5.36 -3.62
CA GLY A 245 7.26 -6.11 -4.20
C GLY A 245 8.13 -5.23 -5.10
N CYS A 246 8.24 -5.59 -6.38
CA CYS A 246 9.19 -5.01 -7.32
C CYS A 246 10.65 -5.22 -6.90
N ALA A 247 10.97 -6.42 -6.40
CA ALA A 247 12.36 -6.84 -6.29
C ALA A 247 13.03 -6.74 -7.68
N MET A 248 14.30 -6.35 -7.74
CA MET A 248 14.98 -6.15 -9.01
C MET A 248 16.48 -6.34 -8.90
N ILE A 249 17.10 -6.62 -10.04
CA ILE A 249 18.55 -6.61 -10.21
C ILE A 249 18.86 -5.70 -11.38
N SER A 250 19.73 -4.72 -11.18
CA SER A 250 20.19 -3.79 -12.20
C SER A 250 21.72 -3.75 -12.26
N MET A 251 22.28 -3.44 -13.43
CA MET A 251 23.71 -3.27 -13.64
C MET A 251 23.97 -2.11 -14.59
N ASN A 252 24.86 -1.21 -14.21
CA ASN A 252 25.36 -0.12 -15.06
C ASN A 252 24.27 0.71 -15.77
N GLY A 253 23.13 0.94 -15.12
CA GLY A 253 22.01 1.71 -15.69
C GLY A 253 20.89 0.90 -16.33
N HIS A 254 21.04 -0.42 -16.41
CA HIS A 254 20.09 -1.32 -17.04
C HIS A 254 19.45 -2.29 -16.05
N THR A 255 18.16 -2.51 -16.17
CA THR A 255 17.45 -3.57 -15.44
C THR A 255 17.77 -4.92 -16.07
N ILE A 256 18.11 -5.90 -15.24
CA ILE A 256 18.44 -7.27 -15.64
C ILE A 256 17.33 -8.24 -15.24
N ALA A 257 16.76 -8.06 -14.04
CA ALA A 257 15.65 -8.88 -13.55
C ALA A 257 14.59 -8.00 -12.88
N GLN A 258 13.32 -8.34 -13.13
CA GLN A 258 12.14 -7.68 -12.59
C GLN A 258 11.27 -8.71 -11.86
N GLY A 259 10.90 -8.42 -10.62
CA GLY A 259 9.92 -9.18 -9.83
C GLY A 259 8.52 -8.61 -9.96
N SER A 260 7.56 -9.38 -9.49
CA SER A 260 6.15 -9.02 -9.53
C SER A 260 5.85 -7.83 -8.62
N GLN A 261 4.96 -6.95 -9.07
CA GLN A 261 4.41 -5.90 -8.20
C GLN A 261 3.30 -6.46 -7.30
N PHE A 262 2.45 -7.31 -7.88
CA PHE A 262 1.32 -7.96 -7.23
C PHE A 262 1.30 -9.43 -7.62
N SER A 263 1.26 -10.33 -6.65
CA SER A 263 1.00 -11.76 -6.88
C SER A 263 0.61 -12.43 -5.59
N LEU A 264 -0.02 -13.62 -5.67
CA LEU A 264 -0.42 -14.41 -4.51
C LEU A 264 0.70 -15.34 -4.00
N ASP A 265 1.92 -15.22 -4.53
CA ASP A 265 3.05 -16.04 -4.09
C ASP A 265 3.58 -15.53 -2.75
N ASP A 266 3.69 -16.41 -1.75
CA ASP A 266 4.31 -16.08 -0.47
C ASP A 266 5.84 -15.89 -0.60
N VAL A 267 6.46 -16.49 -1.63
CA VAL A 267 7.89 -16.44 -1.91
C VAL A 267 8.16 -16.30 -3.41
N GLU A 268 8.74 -15.18 -3.83
CA GLU A 268 9.24 -14.96 -5.20
C GLU A 268 10.76 -14.71 -5.15
N VAL A 269 11.54 -15.45 -5.95
CA VAL A 269 13.02 -15.31 -6.00
C VAL A 269 13.50 -15.04 -7.42
N LEU A 270 14.16 -13.89 -7.57
CA LEU A 270 14.86 -13.48 -8.79
C LEU A 270 16.32 -13.87 -8.69
N VAL A 271 16.86 -14.40 -9.77
CA VAL A 271 18.27 -14.79 -9.88
C VAL A 271 18.82 -14.25 -11.18
N ALA A 272 19.99 -13.62 -11.13
CA ALA A 272 20.71 -13.16 -12.31
C ALA A 272 22.18 -13.54 -12.21
N THR A 273 22.74 -13.97 -13.34
CA THR A 273 24.16 -14.20 -13.52
C THR A 273 24.76 -13.00 -14.26
N LEU A 274 25.79 -12.38 -13.70
CA LEU A 274 26.36 -11.10 -14.12
C LEU A 274 27.88 -11.17 -14.11
N ASP A 275 28.56 -10.59 -15.10
CA ASP A 275 30.02 -10.52 -15.13
C ASP A 275 30.53 -9.30 -14.36
N LEU A 276 31.41 -9.51 -13.38
CA LEU A 276 32.03 -8.43 -12.63
C LEU A 276 32.97 -7.59 -13.51
N GLU A 277 33.54 -8.17 -14.57
CA GLU A 277 34.40 -7.45 -15.51
C GLU A 277 33.62 -6.38 -16.30
N ASP A 278 32.31 -6.54 -16.49
CA ASP A 278 31.45 -5.51 -17.09
C ASP A 278 31.32 -4.29 -16.18
N VAL A 279 31.32 -4.48 -14.85
CA VAL A 279 31.36 -3.37 -13.88
C VAL A 279 32.72 -2.68 -13.92
N GLN A 280 33.80 -3.45 -13.94
CA GLN A 280 35.16 -2.91 -13.92
C GLN A 280 35.47 -2.10 -15.19
N SER A 281 35.12 -2.65 -16.36
CA SER A 281 35.29 -1.98 -17.66
C SER A 281 34.41 -0.73 -17.78
N TYR A 282 33.14 -0.80 -17.38
CA TYR A 282 32.25 0.36 -17.35
C TYR A 282 32.78 1.49 -16.47
N ARG A 283 33.32 1.15 -15.29
CA ARG A 283 33.96 2.14 -14.40
C ARG A 283 35.27 2.69 -14.98
N ALA A 284 36.05 1.86 -15.68
CA ALA A 284 37.30 2.28 -16.31
C ALA A 284 37.04 3.31 -17.43
N GLU A 285 35.94 3.17 -18.17
CA GLU A 285 35.50 4.13 -19.19
C GLU A 285 35.27 5.54 -18.59
N ILE A 286 34.73 5.63 -17.37
CA ILE A 286 34.34 6.88 -16.74
C ILE A 286 35.52 7.51 -15.96
N SER A 287 36.42 8.18 -16.68
CA SER A 287 37.63 8.80 -16.10
C SER A 287 37.37 9.80 -14.96
N SER A 288 36.29 10.59 -15.05
CA SER A 288 35.94 11.59 -14.01
C SER A 288 35.58 10.95 -12.67
N ARG A 289 34.98 9.76 -12.70
CA ARG A 289 34.69 8.93 -11.52
C ARG A 289 35.99 8.45 -10.86
N ASN A 290 36.92 7.96 -11.65
CA ASN A 290 38.20 7.40 -11.18
C ASN A 290 39.05 8.47 -10.44
N LEU A 291 39.02 9.72 -10.91
CA LEU A 291 39.64 10.85 -10.21
C LEU A 291 39.02 11.18 -8.84
N LYS A 292 37.73 10.90 -8.64
CA LYS A 292 37.07 11.04 -7.35
C LYS A 292 37.36 9.84 -6.44
N ALA A 293 37.36 8.63 -7.01
CA ALA A 293 37.62 7.40 -6.29
C ALA A 293 39.01 7.39 -5.63
N SER A 294 40.02 7.99 -6.27
CA SER A 294 41.38 8.09 -5.71
C SER A 294 41.51 8.97 -4.46
N LYS A 295 40.44 9.69 -4.07
CA LYS A 295 40.43 10.62 -2.92
C LYS A 295 39.51 10.17 -1.79
N VAL A 296 38.83 9.03 -1.92
CA VAL A 296 37.84 8.59 -0.93
C VAL A 296 38.52 7.99 0.31
N ASN A 297 37.96 8.24 1.50
CA ASN A 297 38.38 7.50 2.69
C ASN A 297 37.81 6.08 2.62
N SER A 298 38.62 5.08 2.97
CA SER A 298 38.18 3.69 2.85
C SER A 298 37.05 3.33 3.81
N TYR A 299 36.20 2.39 3.38
CA TYR A 299 35.28 1.72 4.29
C TYR A 299 36.02 0.68 5.13
N PRO A 300 35.59 0.42 6.38
CA PRO A 300 35.97 -0.80 7.09
C PRO A 300 35.59 -2.03 6.25
N ARG A 301 36.55 -2.94 6.02
CA ARG A 301 36.36 -4.12 5.18
C ARG A 301 36.39 -5.39 6.01
N ILE A 302 35.26 -6.10 6.05
CA ILE A 302 35.18 -7.43 6.65
C ILE A 302 35.66 -8.45 5.60
N LYS A 303 36.81 -9.07 5.86
CA LYS A 303 37.38 -10.07 4.96
C LYS A 303 36.61 -11.38 5.08
N VAL A 304 36.08 -11.87 3.96
CA VAL A 304 35.30 -13.11 3.90
C VAL A 304 36.07 -14.11 3.04
N ASN A 305 36.43 -15.25 3.62
CA ASN A 305 37.14 -16.32 2.91
C ASN A 305 36.19 -17.15 2.01
N PHE A 306 35.56 -16.49 1.05
CA PHE A 306 34.56 -17.04 0.14
C PHE A 306 34.71 -16.39 -1.23
N ALA A 307 34.34 -17.12 -2.29
CA ALA A 307 34.27 -16.59 -3.65
C ALA A 307 32.80 -16.62 -4.09
N LEU A 308 32.29 -15.51 -4.61
CA LEU A 308 30.94 -15.46 -5.15
C LEU A 308 30.86 -16.13 -6.53
N SER A 309 31.94 -16.11 -7.30
CA SER A 309 32.06 -16.82 -8.56
C SER A 309 32.40 -18.31 -8.33
N TYR A 310 31.90 -19.19 -9.21
CA TYR A 310 32.30 -20.59 -9.26
C TYR A 310 33.68 -20.78 -9.93
N PHE A 311 34.31 -21.93 -9.74
CA PHE A 311 35.51 -22.35 -10.47
C PHE A 311 35.06 -22.96 -11.81
N ASP A 312 35.66 -22.57 -12.95
CA ASP A 312 35.30 -22.96 -14.33
C ASP A 312 34.01 -22.33 -14.94
N ASN A 313 33.97 -20.99 -14.99
CA ASN A 313 32.77 -20.25 -15.42
C ASN A 313 32.73 -19.76 -16.88
N ILE A 314 33.57 -20.29 -17.78
CA ILE A 314 33.63 -19.78 -19.17
C ILE A 314 32.30 -19.98 -19.92
N CYS A 315 31.53 -21.00 -19.55
CA CYS A 315 30.30 -21.39 -20.25
C CYS A 315 29.00 -21.01 -19.52
N VAL A 316 29.06 -20.27 -18.40
CA VAL A 316 27.84 -19.85 -17.70
C VAL A 316 27.23 -18.64 -18.43
N PRO A 317 25.99 -18.72 -18.93
CA PRO A 317 25.37 -17.61 -19.64
C PRO A 317 25.11 -16.45 -18.69
N VAL A 318 25.48 -15.24 -19.13
CA VAL A 318 25.17 -13.97 -18.45
C VAL A 318 23.75 -13.53 -18.86
N CYS A 319 23.05 -12.86 -17.95
CA CYS A 319 21.72 -12.33 -18.22
C CYS A 319 21.78 -11.03 -19.02
N GLU A 320 20.92 -10.92 -20.03
CA GLU A 320 20.79 -9.72 -20.86
C GLU A 320 19.87 -8.66 -20.23
N PRO A 321 20.06 -7.36 -20.53
CA PRO A 321 19.15 -6.31 -20.14
C PRO A 321 17.71 -6.52 -20.61
N ILE A 322 16.76 -6.12 -19.77
CA ILE A 322 15.32 -6.13 -20.07
C ILE A 322 14.72 -4.73 -19.97
N GLN A 323 13.63 -4.51 -20.68
CA GLN A 323 12.79 -3.34 -20.49
C GLN A 323 11.78 -3.60 -19.37
N TRP A 324 11.73 -2.70 -18.39
CA TRP A 324 10.75 -2.78 -17.31
C TRP A 324 9.32 -2.68 -17.87
N ARG A 325 8.44 -3.60 -17.45
CA ARG A 325 7.01 -3.57 -17.79
C ARG A 325 6.22 -3.00 -16.61
N TYR A 326 5.55 -1.88 -16.85
CA TYR A 326 4.69 -1.23 -15.85
C TYR A 326 3.23 -1.64 -16.05
N HIS A 327 2.51 -1.73 -14.93
CA HIS A 327 1.05 -1.78 -14.95
C HIS A 327 0.48 -0.39 -15.24
N SER A 328 -0.61 -0.34 -15.98
CA SER A 328 -1.48 0.82 -16.05
C SER A 328 -2.10 1.12 -14.67
N PRO A 329 -2.56 2.35 -14.40
CA PRO A 329 -3.22 2.66 -13.13
C PRO A 329 -4.44 1.78 -12.84
N GLU A 330 -5.21 1.41 -13.87
CA GLU A 330 -6.36 0.52 -13.76
C GLU A 330 -5.95 -0.92 -13.41
N GLU A 331 -4.85 -1.41 -13.97
CA GLU A 331 -4.26 -2.71 -13.60
C GLU A 331 -3.72 -2.69 -12.16
N GLU A 332 -3.06 -1.60 -11.73
CA GLU A 332 -2.62 -1.45 -10.34
C GLU A 332 -3.82 -1.51 -9.37
N ILE A 333 -4.94 -0.87 -9.71
CA ILE A 333 -6.20 -0.91 -8.92
C ILE A 333 -6.83 -2.31 -8.98
N CYS A 334 -6.76 -2.99 -10.11
CA CYS A 334 -7.29 -4.33 -10.29
C CYS A 334 -6.54 -5.36 -9.44
N LEU A 335 -5.22 -5.20 -9.28
CA LEU A 335 -4.34 -6.21 -8.68
C LEU A 335 -4.00 -5.93 -7.21
N GLY A 336 -3.65 -4.69 -6.84
CA GLY A 336 -3.15 -4.36 -5.50
C GLY A 336 -4.18 -4.59 -4.40
N PRO A 337 -5.32 -3.88 -4.42
CA PRO A 337 -6.44 -4.13 -3.51
C PRO A 337 -6.94 -5.58 -3.53
N ALA A 338 -6.88 -6.27 -4.66
CA ALA A 338 -7.30 -7.67 -4.77
C ALA A 338 -6.36 -8.61 -4.01
N CYS A 339 -5.04 -8.47 -4.18
CA CYS A 339 -4.05 -9.24 -3.42
C CYS A 339 -4.10 -8.90 -1.92
N TRP A 340 -4.39 -7.63 -1.58
CA TRP A 340 -4.59 -7.21 -0.20
C TRP A 340 -5.81 -7.87 0.46
N LEU A 341 -6.95 -7.94 -0.24
CA LEU A 341 -8.13 -8.66 0.25
C LEU A 341 -7.87 -10.16 0.42
N TRP A 342 -7.11 -10.77 -0.49
CA TRP A 342 -6.73 -12.18 -0.35
C TRP A 342 -5.95 -12.45 0.94
N ASP A 343 -4.93 -11.63 1.21
CA ASP A 343 -4.14 -11.73 2.44
C ASP A 343 -5.00 -11.47 3.68
N TYR A 344 -5.88 -10.46 3.66
CA TYR A 344 -6.82 -10.23 4.75
C TYR A 344 -7.75 -11.41 5.00
N LEU A 345 -8.33 -12.00 3.95
CA LEU A 345 -9.24 -13.14 4.08
C LEU A 345 -8.53 -14.35 4.69
N ARG A 346 -7.41 -14.76 4.08
CA ARG A 346 -6.71 -15.98 4.50
C ARG A 346 -6.10 -15.85 5.89
N ARG A 347 -5.62 -14.65 6.29
CA ARG A 347 -4.96 -14.41 7.59
C ARG A 347 -5.95 -14.13 8.72
N SER A 348 -7.13 -13.56 8.41
CA SER A 348 -8.18 -13.32 9.41
C SER A 348 -8.95 -14.58 9.81
N ASN A 349 -8.78 -15.69 9.07
CA ASN A 349 -9.54 -16.93 9.22
C ASN A 349 -11.07 -16.72 9.12
N GLN A 350 -11.49 -15.68 8.40
CA GLN A 350 -12.91 -15.47 8.07
C GLN A 350 -13.32 -16.33 6.87
N ALA A 351 -14.62 -16.60 6.76
CA ALA A 351 -15.15 -17.48 5.73
C ALA A 351 -15.44 -16.76 4.40
N GLY A 352 -15.37 -15.43 4.38
CA GLY A 352 -15.62 -14.64 3.18
C GLY A 352 -15.87 -13.17 3.47
N PHE A 353 -16.55 -12.52 2.54
CA PHE A 353 -16.89 -11.10 2.57
C PHE A 353 -18.40 -10.86 2.47
N LEU A 354 -18.86 -9.79 3.12
CA LEU A 354 -20.16 -9.18 2.89
C LEU A 354 -19.98 -7.76 2.34
N LEU A 355 -20.60 -7.47 1.18
CA LEU A 355 -20.64 -6.13 0.62
C LEU A 355 -22.09 -5.59 0.54
N PRO A 356 -22.39 -4.45 1.18
CA PRO A 356 -23.56 -3.64 0.85
C PRO A 356 -23.47 -3.12 -0.59
N LEU A 357 -24.18 -3.77 -1.52
CA LEU A 357 -24.12 -3.48 -2.95
C LEU A 357 -25.27 -2.55 -3.33
N SER A 358 -24.96 -1.31 -3.72
CA SER A 358 -25.95 -0.26 -3.98
C SER A 358 -26.37 -0.11 -5.44
N GLY A 359 -25.68 -0.77 -6.37
CA GLY A 359 -25.87 -0.53 -7.82
C GLY A 359 -25.25 0.80 -8.30
N GLY A 360 -24.42 1.43 -7.47
CA GLY A 360 -23.59 2.60 -7.80
C GLY A 360 -22.13 2.22 -8.07
N ILE A 361 -21.34 3.20 -8.53
CA ILE A 361 -19.95 2.98 -9.00
C ILE A 361 -19.04 2.40 -7.92
N ASP A 362 -19.10 2.90 -6.70
CA ASP A 362 -18.10 2.60 -5.68
C ASP A 362 -18.26 1.18 -5.09
N SER A 363 -19.50 0.79 -4.79
CA SER A 363 -19.81 -0.58 -4.37
C SER A 363 -19.57 -1.57 -5.51
N SER A 364 -19.86 -1.18 -6.76
CA SER A 364 -19.53 -2.00 -7.93
C SER A 364 -18.03 -2.18 -8.14
N ALA A 365 -17.22 -1.14 -7.87
CA ALA A 365 -15.76 -1.24 -7.93
C ALA A 365 -15.22 -2.17 -6.85
N THR A 366 -15.79 -2.09 -5.64
CA THR A 366 -15.46 -3.04 -4.54
C THR A 366 -15.78 -4.48 -4.95
N ALA A 367 -16.93 -4.72 -5.58
CA ALA A 367 -17.30 -6.03 -6.11
C ALA A 367 -16.34 -6.51 -7.21
N CYS A 368 -15.93 -5.63 -8.13
CA CYS A 368 -14.95 -5.94 -9.17
C CYS A 368 -13.56 -6.29 -8.61
N ILE A 369 -13.15 -5.68 -7.49
CA ILE A 369 -11.89 -6.03 -6.81
C ILE A 369 -11.98 -7.43 -6.19
N VAL A 370 -13.10 -7.79 -5.55
CA VAL A 370 -13.31 -9.15 -5.03
C VAL A 370 -13.33 -10.17 -6.18
N TYR A 371 -13.95 -9.82 -7.31
CA TYR A 371 -13.94 -10.69 -8.49
C TYR A 371 -12.54 -10.84 -9.11
N SER A 372 -11.76 -9.76 -9.18
CA SER A 372 -10.35 -9.79 -9.59
C SER A 372 -9.53 -10.70 -8.67
N MET A 373 -9.74 -10.61 -7.34
CA MET A 373 -9.11 -11.51 -6.38
C MET A 373 -9.44 -12.98 -6.67
N CYS A 374 -10.70 -13.30 -6.96
CA CYS A 374 -11.11 -14.67 -7.35
C CYS A 374 -10.42 -15.14 -8.63
N HIS A 375 -10.24 -14.25 -9.61
CA HIS A 375 -9.50 -14.54 -10.83
C HIS A 375 -8.01 -14.78 -10.57
N GLN A 376 -7.37 -13.98 -9.71
CA GLN A 376 -5.98 -14.18 -9.31
C GLN A 376 -5.79 -15.51 -8.57
N VAL A 377 -6.73 -15.89 -7.69
CA VAL A 377 -6.71 -17.18 -7.00
C VAL A 377 -6.81 -18.34 -7.99
N SER A 378 -7.79 -18.29 -8.89
CA SER A 378 -8.00 -19.32 -9.91
C SER A 378 -6.75 -19.46 -10.80
N LEU A 379 -6.15 -18.33 -11.19
CA LEU A 379 -4.92 -18.29 -11.98
C LEU A 379 -3.72 -18.85 -11.22
N ALA A 380 -3.53 -18.50 -9.95
CA ALA A 380 -2.44 -19.00 -9.12
C ALA A 380 -2.53 -20.53 -8.93
N VAL A 381 -3.73 -21.05 -8.65
CA VAL A 381 -3.98 -22.51 -8.55
C VAL A 381 -3.72 -23.19 -9.90
N LYS A 382 -4.20 -22.62 -11.00
CA LYS A 382 -3.94 -23.14 -12.35
C LYS A 382 -2.44 -23.18 -12.68
N ASN A 383 -1.68 -22.20 -12.19
CA ASN A 383 -0.22 -22.15 -12.33
C ASN A 383 0.53 -23.06 -11.34
N GLY A 384 -0.19 -23.84 -10.52
CA GLY A 384 0.38 -24.85 -9.63
C GLY A 384 0.74 -24.37 -8.24
N ASN A 385 0.32 -23.16 -7.83
CA ASN A 385 0.58 -22.65 -6.48
C ASN A 385 -0.21 -23.45 -5.42
N GLN A 386 0.50 -24.32 -4.70
CA GLN A 386 -0.08 -25.22 -3.70
C GLN A 386 -0.49 -24.51 -2.42
N ASP A 387 0.21 -23.44 -2.04
CA ASP A 387 -0.09 -22.67 -0.83
C ASP A 387 -1.45 -21.97 -0.98
N VAL A 388 -1.69 -21.33 -2.13
CA VAL A 388 -2.98 -20.73 -2.46
C VAL A 388 -4.09 -21.79 -2.51
N LEU A 389 -3.84 -22.96 -3.10
CA LEU A 389 -4.83 -24.05 -3.14
C LEU A 389 -5.18 -24.55 -1.73
N ALA A 390 -4.19 -24.69 -0.85
CA ALA A 390 -4.41 -25.07 0.54
C ALA A 390 -5.26 -24.03 1.30
N ASP A 391 -4.95 -22.74 1.10
CA ASP A 391 -5.72 -21.64 1.68
C ASP A 391 -7.17 -21.61 1.15
N VAL A 392 -7.37 -21.80 -0.15
CA VAL A 392 -8.71 -21.90 -0.74
C VAL A 392 -9.53 -23.00 -0.09
N ARG A 393 -8.99 -24.23 -0.05
CA ARG A 393 -9.67 -25.40 0.54
C ARG A 393 -10.03 -25.19 1.99
N ARG A 394 -9.14 -24.54 2.75
CA ARG A 394 -9.38 -24.16 4.14
C ARG A 394 -10.50 -23.12 4.27
N ILE A 395 -10.48 -22.06 3.47
CA ILE A 395 -11.49 -20.99 3.51
C ILE A 395 -12.88 -21.53 3.17
N VAL A 396 -12.99 -22.34 2.10
CA VAL A 396 -14.29 -22.90 1.69
C VAL A 396 -14.70 -24.14 2.48
N ASN A 397 -13.81 -24.63 3.36
CA ASN A 397 -13.99 -25.85 4.15
C ASN A 397 -14.33 -27.09 3.29
N ASP A 398 -13.58 -27.30 2.20
CA ASP A 398 -13.72 -28.42 1.27
C ASP A 398 -12.32 -28.82 0.75
N GLU A 399 -11.80 -29.95 1.23
CA GLU A 399 -10.46 -30.45 0.88
C GLU A 399 -10.32 -30.89 -0.58
N THR A 400 -11.44 -31.18 -1.25
CA THR A 400 -11.45 -31.67 -2.63
C THR A 400 -11.59 -30.54 -3.65
N TYR A 401 -11.99 -29.36 -3.19
CA TYR A 401 -12.27 -28.22 -4.03
C TYR A 401 -11.03 -27.68 -4.75
N ILE A 402 -11.23 -27.27 -6.00
CA ILE A 402 -10.25 -26.63 -6.87
C ILE A 402 -10.96 -25.49 -7.61
N PRO A 403 -10.55 -24.21 -7.40
CA PRO A 403 -11.20 -23.06 -8.03
C PRO A 403 -10.80 -22.95 -9.51
N VAL A 404 -11.54 -23.62 -10.40
CA VAL A 404 -11.33 -23.53 -11.85
C VAL A 404 -12.09 -22.34 -12.44
N ASP A 405 -13.31 -22.10 -11.96
CA ASP A 405 -14.16 -20.99 -12.36
C ASP A 405 -14.18 -19.92 -11.27
N SER A 406 -13.80 -18.70 -11.64
CA SER A 406 -13.75 -17.57 -10.72
C SER A 406 -15.12 -17.12 -10.25
N GLN A 407 -16.19 -17.32 -11.04
CA GLN A 407 -17.56 -17.00 -10.61
C GLN A 407 -18.02 -17.96 -9.51
N GLU A 408 -17.79 -19.25 -9.69
CA GLU A 408 -18.14 -20.26 -8.69
C GLU A 408 -17.35 -20.07 -7.38
N PHE A 409 -16.04 -19.78 -7.46
CA PHE A 409 -15.26 -19.44 -6.27
C PHE A 409 -15.78 -18.18 -5.57
N CYS A 410 -16.11 -17.14 -6.35
CA CYS A 410 -16.72 -15.90 -5.84
C CYS A 410 -18.02 -16.19 -5.09
N GLY A 411 -18.88 -17.07 -5.60
CA GLY A 411 -20.14 -17.45 -4.94
C GLY A 411 -19.98 -18.13 -3.58
N ARG A 412 -18.85 -18.82 -3.35
CA ARG A 412 -18.55 -19.45 -2.06
C ARG A 412 -18.09 -18.47 -0.99
N ILE A 413 -17.38 -17.42 -1.39
CA ILE A 413 -16.67 -16.52 -0.46
C ILE A 413 -17.25 -15.10 -0.45
N PHE A 414 -18.18 -14.77 -1.33
CA PHE A 414 -18.70 -13.42 -1.46
C PHE A 414 -20.22 -13.35 -1.40
N THR A 415 -20.71 -12.61 -0.40
CA THR A 415 -22.12 -12.28 -0.23
C THR A 415 -22.33 -10.79 -0.52
N THR A 416 -23.23 -10.48 -1.46
CA THR A 416 -23.63 -9.10 -1.76
C THR A 416 -25.03 -8.85 -1.21
N CYS A 417 -25.30 -7.64 -0.72
CA CYS A 417 -26.57 -7.30 -0.11
C CYS A 417 -27.08 -5.94 -0.59
N TYR A 418 -28.19 -5.95 -1.34
CA TYR A 418 -28.94 -4.74 -1.69
C TYR A 418 -30.02 -4.48 -0.64
N MET A 419 -30.03 -3.25 -0.10
CA MET A 419 -30.90 -2.84 1.00
C MET A 419 -31.75 -1.63 0.59
N ALA A 420 -32.86 -1.92 -0.07
CA ALA A 420 -33.81 -0.94 -0.60
C ALA A 420 -34.50 -0.15 0.52
N SER A 421 -34.85 1.10 0.27
CA SER A 421 -35.89 1.84 1.01
C SER A 421 -37.05 2.21 0.07
N GLU A 422 -38.10 2.83 0.61
CA GLU A 422 -39.26 3.33 -0.14
C GLU A 422 -38.89 4.34 -1.23
N ASN A 423 -37.67 4.88 -1.17
CA ASN A 423 -37.12 5.86 -2.09
C ASN A 423 -36.22 5.23 -3.18
N SER A 424 -35.87 3.95 -3.04
CA SER A 424 -34.96 3.27 -3.96
C SER A 424 -35.65 2.95 -5.29
N SER A 425 -34.94 3.21 -6.40
CA SER A 425 -35.45 2.90 -7.74
C SER A 425 -35.33 1.41 -8.08
N GLN A 426 -36.24 0.91 -8.93
CA GLN A 426 -36.11 -0.45 -9.47
C GLN A 426 -34.81 -0.60 -10.29
N ASP A 427 -34.34 0.48 -10.90
CA ASP A 427 -33.13 0.47 -11.70
C ASP A 427 -31.86 0.25 -10.87
N THR A 428 -31.73 0.85 -9.66
CA THR A 428 -30.57 0.58 -8.80
C THR A 428 -30.52 -0.88 -8.37
N TYR A 429 -31.68 -1.47 -8.04
CA TYR A 429 -31.79 -2.90 -7.74
C TYR A 429 -31.36 -3.77 -8.92
N ASN A 430 -31.94 -3.55 -10.10
CA ASN A 430 -31.64 -4.35 -11.29
C ASN A 430 -30.15 -4.33 -11.64
N ARG A 431 -29.48 -3.18 -11.44
CA ARG A 431 -28.02 -3.07 -11.62
C ARG A 431 -27.23 -3.88 -10.61
N ALA A 432 -27.62 -3.82 -9.33
CA ALA A 432 -26.97 -4.59 -8.27
C ALA A 432 -27.14 -6.10 -8.48
N GLU A 433 -28.36 -6.54 -8.81
CA GLU A 433 -28.71 -7.94 -9.08
C GLU A 433 -27.93 -8.48 -10.29
N LEU A 434 -27.95 -7.77 -11.42
CA LEU A 434 -27.24 -8.19 -12.64
C LEU A 434 -25.73 -8.26 -12.43
N LEU A 435 -25.14 -7.32 -11.69
CA LEU A 435 -23.71 -7.39 -11.37
C LEU A 435 -23.40 -8.58 -10.47
N ALA A 436 -24.21 -8.81 -9.43
CA ALA A 436 -24.04 -9.92 -8.50
C ALA A 436 -24.15 -11.28 -9.20
N GLU A 437 -25.06 -11.41 -10.16
CA GLU A 437 -25.20 -12.57 -11.05
C GLU A 437 -23.94 -12.79 -11.89
N GLN A 438 -23.44 -11.75 -12.56
CA GLN A 438 -22.28 -11.86 -13.47
C GLN A 438 -20.96 -12.19 -12.77
N ILE A 439 -20.78 -11.76 -11.52
CA ILE A 439 -19.60 -12.12 -10.72
C ILE A 439 -19.80 -13.42 -9.94
N GLY A 440 -21.02 -13.97 -9.89
CA GLY A 440 -21.36 -15.22 -9.19
C GLY A 440 -21.58 -15.11 -7.68
N SER A 441 -21.71 -13.90 -7.11
CA SER A 441 -21.85 -13.73 -5.65
C SER A 441 -23.22 -14.22 -5.13
N TYR A 442 -23.28 -14.63 -3.86
CA TYR A 442 -24.57 -14.88 -3.19
C TYR A 442 -25.28 -13.55 -2.91
N HIS A 443 -26.33 -13.24 -3.68
CA HIS A 443 -27.03 -11.96 -3.60
C HIS A 443 -28.23 -12.00 -2.65
N ILE A 444 -28.29 -11.02 -1.75
CA ILE A 444 -29.41 -10.81 -0.82
C ILE A 444 -30.11 -9.51 -1.21
N ASN A 445 -31.42 -9.58 -1.37
CA ASN A 445 -32.28 -8.41 -1.53
C ASN A 445 -33.20 -8.26 -0.31
N LEU A 446 -33.25 -7.07 0.28
CA LEU A 446 -34.16 -6.76 1.38
C LEU A 446 -34.63 -5.31 1.35
N ASN A 447 -35.73 -5.04 2.05
CA ASN A 447 -36.26 -3.70 2.26
C ASN A 447 -36.11 -3.28 3.73
N ILE A 448 -35.64 -2.05 3.98
CA ILE A 448 -35.34 -1.53 5.32
C ILE A 448 -36.50 -0.74 5.96
N ASP A 449 -37.58 -0.46 5.23
CA ASP A 449 -38.62 0.49 5.63
C ASP A 449 -39.35 0.03 6.90
N GLY A 450 -39.52 -1.28 7.06
CA GLY A 450 -40.09 -1.84 8.29
C GLY A 450 -39.29 -1.43 9.53
N ALA A 451 -37.96 -1.55 9.47
CA ALA A 451 -37.07 -1.14 10.56
C ALA A 451 -37.02 0.40 10.72
N VAL A 452 -36.97 1.15 9.61
CA VAL A 452 -36.98 2.62 9.62
C VAL A 452 -38.25 3.14 10.30
N LYS A 453 -39.43 2.63 9.92
CA LYS A 453 -40.73 3.02 10.47
C LYS A 453 -40.82 2.75 11.98
N VAL A 454 -40.30 1.61 12.44
CA VAL A 454 -40.24 1.30 13.88
C VAL A 454 -39.35 2.31 14.62
N ILE A 455 -38.13 2.58 14.12
CA ILE A 455 -37.19 3.49 14.77
C ILE A 455 -37.72 4.93 14.81
N VAL A 456 -38.24 5.44 13.69
CA VAL A 456 -38.86 6.78 13.65
C VAL A 456 -40.13 6.82 14.50
N GLY A 457 -40.93 5.75 14.51
CA GLY A 457 -42.12 5.63 15.34
C GLY A 457 -41.82 5.71 16.84
N ILE A 458 -40.74 5.07 17.31
CA ILE A 458 -40.27 5.21 18.70
C ILE A 458 -39.94 6.67 19.02
N PHE A 459 -39.20 7.36 18.14
CA PHE A 459 -38.91 8.79 18.33
C PHE A 459 -40.19 9.63 18.41
N SER A 460 -41.14 9.40 17.51
CA SER A 460 -42.41 10.13 17.48
C SER A 460 -43.27 9.88 18.72
N MET A 461 -43.30 8.63 19.22
CA MET A 461 -44.01 8.28 20.45
C MET A 461 -43.42 9.00 21.67
N VAL A 462 -42.09 9.09 21.76
CA VAL A 462 -41.39 9.70 22.91
C VAL A 462 -41.42 11.23 22.86
N MET A 463 -41.20 11.81 21.68
CA MET A 463 -41.05 13.27 21.51
C MET A 463 -42.35 14.00 21.14
N GLY A 464 -43.42 13.26 20.79
CA GLY A 464 -44.70 13.83 20.38
C GLY A 464 -44.67 14.58 19.04
N ARG A 465 -43.63 14.36 18.22
CA ARG A 465 -43.46 14.99 16.89
C ARG A 465 -42.92 13.98 15.88
N SER A 466 -43.34 14.11 14.62
CA SER A 466 -42.86 13.26 13.52
C SER A 466 -42.02 14.08 12.55
N PRO A 467 -40.73 13.74 12.37
CA PRO A 467 -39.90 14.42 11.38
C PRO A 467 -40.40 14.12 9.96
N GLN A 468 -40.25 15.09 9.06
CA GLN A 468 -40.65 14.95 7.65
C GLN A 468 -39.46 15.16 6.71
N PHE A 469 -39.51 14.52 5.53
CA PHE A 469 -38.58 14.83 4.44
C PHE A 469 -38.83 16.24 3.91
N ARG A 470 -37.82 16.84 3.28
CA ARG A 470 -37.89 18.20 2.73
C ARG A 470 -39.01 18.34 1.69
N VAL A 471 -39.18 17.34 0.83
CA VAL A 471 -40.26 17.28 -0.17
C VAL A 471 -41.67 17.32 0.44
N TYR A 472 -41.80 16.94 1.71
CA TYR A 472 -43.06 16.98 2.46
C TYR A 472 -43.15 18.17 3.43
N GLY A 473 -42.24 19.15 3.32
CA GLY A 473 -42.24 20.37 4.13
C GLY A 473 -41.35 20.32 5.39
N GLY A 474 -40.58 19.25 5.59
CA GLY A 474 -39.65 19.14 6.71
C GLY A 474 -38.44 20.07 6.60
N SER A 475 -37.85 20.44 7.74
CA SER A 475 -36.64 21.26 7.76
C SER A 475 -35.40 20.49 7.25
N SER A 476 -34.32 21.22 6.89
CA SER A 476 -33.04 20.59 6.51
C SER A 476 -32.48 19.65 7.58
N ARG A 477 -32.77 19.90 8.86
CA ARG A 477 -32.33 19.04 9.96
C ARG A 477 -33.13 17.74 10.01
N GLU A 478 -34.44 17.81 9.84
CA GLU A 478 -35.32 16.63 9.82
C GLU A 478 -35.00 15.73 8.64
N ASN A 479 -34.88 16.35 7.46
CA ASN A 479 -34.52 15.66 6.23
C ASN A 479 -33.20 14.89 6.36
N LEU A 480 -32.15 15.56 6.82
CA LEU A 480 -30.85 14.93 7.07
C LEU A 480 -30.93 13.82 8.14
N ALA A 481 -31.74 14.01 9.19
CA ALA A 481 -31.91 12.98 10.22
C ALA A 481 -32.58 11.71 9.66
N LEU A 482 -33.61 11.84 8.83
CA LEU A 482 -34.29 10.70 8.19
C LEU A 482 -33.38 9.94 7.23
N GLN A 483 -32.59 10.64 6.41
CA GLN A 483 -31.57 10.03 5.56
C GLN A 483 -30.52 9.26 6.39
N ASN A 484 -30.04 9.88 7.47
CA ASN A 484 -29.05 9.25 8.37
C ASN A 484 -29.62 8.00 9.06
N VAL A 485 -30.91 7.96 9.42
CA VAL A 485 -31.54 6.76 10.03
C VAL A 485 -31.51 5.60 9.05
N GLN A 486 -31.92 5.82 7.79
CA GLN A 486 -31.84 4.80 6.73
C GLN A 486 -30.40 4.30 6.56
N ALA A 487 -29.43 5.22 6.45
CA ALA A 487 -28.02 4.89 6.27
C ALA A 487 -27.45 4.02 7.42
N ARG A 488 -27.79 4.33 8.68
CA ARG A 488 -27.34 3.54 9.85
C ARG A 488 -28.03 2.19 9.96
N ILE A 489 -29.31 2.09 9.61
CA ILE A 489 -30.02 0.80 9.62
C ILE A 489 -29.38 -0.17 8.62
N ARG A 490 -28.94 0.31 7.45
CA ARG A 490 -28.19 -0.51 6.50
C ARG A 490 -26.89 -1.07 7.11
N MET A 491 -26.17 -0.28 7.90
CA MET A 491 -24.98 -0.75 8.61
C MET A 491 -25.33 -1.85 9.63
N VAL A 492 -26.37 -1.65 10.44
CA VAL A 492 -26.83 -2.65 11.41
C VAL A 492 -27.18 -3.98 10.72
N LEU A 493 -27.90 -3.91 9.61
CA LEU A 493 -28.26 -5.10 8.83
C LEU A 493 -27.03 -5.74 8.18
N ALA A 494 -26.11 -4.97 7.59
CA ALA A 494 -24.87 -5.49 7.02
C ALA A 494 -24.10 -6.34 8.04
N TYR A 495 -23.91 -5.86 9.27
CA TYR A 495 -23.24 -6.64 10.30
C TYR A 495 -24.04 -7.85 10.77
N LEU A 496 -25.37 -7.76 10.84
CA LEU A 496 -26.22 -8.91 11.17
C LEU A 496 -26.06 -10.03 10.15
N PHE A 497 -26.11 -9.72 8.85
CA PHE A 497 -25.92 -10.70 7.79
C PHE A 497 -24.47 -11.19 7.71
N ALA A 498 -23.49 -10.36 8.04
CA ALA A 498 -22.09 -10.78 8.07
C ALA A 498 -21.86 -11.87 9.14
N GLN A 499 -22.54 -11.74 10.28
CA GLN A 499 -22.45 -12.68 11.39
C GLN A 499 -23.32 -13.93 11.19
N LEU A 500 -24.50 -13.81 10.55
CA LEU A 500 -25.51 -14.88 10.55
C LEU A 500 -25.88 -15.45 9.18
N SER A 501 -25.44 -14.88 8.06
CA SER A 501 -25.82 -15.41 6.73
C SER A 501 -25.21 -16.79 6.45
N HIS A 502 -24.01 -17.08 6.93
CA HIS A 502 -23.42 -18.42 6.86
C HIS A 502 -24.17 -19.39 7.76
N TRP A 503 -24.42 -19.00 9.01
CA TRP A 503 -25.23 -19.80 9.95
C TRP A 503 -26.59 -20.16 9.37
N ALA A 504 -27.30 -19.21 8.78
CA ALA A 504 -28.62 -19.43 8.16
C ALA A 504 -28.56 -20.39 6.96
N ARG A 505 -27.39 -20.53 6.33
CA ARG A 505 -27.10 -21.46 5.23
C ARG A 505 -26.47 -22.78 5.69
N GLY A 506 -26.31 -22.99 7.00
CA GLY A 506 -25.65 -24.18 7.55
C GLY A 506 -24.14 -24.23 7.31
N MET A 507 -23.52 -23.08 7.03
CA MET A 507 -22.08 -22.93 6.80
C MET A 507 -21.38 -22.37 8.05
N PRO A 508 -20.13 -22.77 8.33
CA PRO A 508 -19.35 -22.21 9.44
C PRO A 508 -18.78 -20.82 9.10
N GLY A 509 -18.34 -20.12 10.14
CA GLY A 509 -17.60 -18.85 10.05
C GLY A 509 -18.46 -17.61 9.82
N GLY A 510 -17.84 -16.44 9.98
CA GLY A 510 -18.42 -15.13 9.71
C GLY A 510 -17.81 -14.49 8.46
N LEU A 511 -18.37 -13.36 8.06
CA LEU A 511 -17.92 -12.58 6.91
C LEU A 511 -17.30 -11.25 7.36
N LEU A 512 -16.27 -10.80 6.66
CA LEU A 512 -15.75 -9.43 6.78
C LEU A 512 -16.67 -8.46 6.03
N VAL A 513 -17.15 -7.42 6.70
CA VAL A 513 -17.92 -6.36 6.05
C VAL A 513 -16.97 -5.46 5.26
N LEU A 514 -17.26 -5.29 3.97
CA LEU A 514 -16.52 -4.41 3.08
C LEU A 514 -17.19 -3.03 3.00
N GLY A 515 -16.40 -1.99 3.19
CA GLY A 515 -16.79 -0.60 2.94
C GLY A 515 -16.52 -0.19 1.49
N SER A 516 -17.24 0.83 1.03
CA SER A 516 -17.09 1.37 -0.32
C SER A 516 -16.97 2.89 -0.35
N ALA A 517 -16.45 3.48 0.73
CA ALA A 517 -16.17 4.91 0.71
C ALA A 517 -14.95 5.20 -0.18
N ASN A 518 -14.98 6.23 -1.03
CA ASN A 518 -13.81 6.64 -1.84
C ASN A 518 -12.96 7.72 -1.12
N VAL A 519 -11.76 8.00 -1.63
CA VAL A 519 -10.82 8.93 -0.95
C VAL A 519 -11.32 10.39 -0.95
N ASP A 520 -12.07 10.80 -1.97
CA ASP A 520 -12.48 12.19 -2.18
C ASP A 520 -13.64 12.55 -1.24
N GLU A 521 -14.65 11.68 -1.10
CA GLU A 521 -15.73 11.86 -0.13
C GLU A 521 -15.25 11.68 1.31
N SER A 522 -14.26 10.81 1.54
CA SER A 522 -13.61 10.65 2.85
C SER A 522 -12.88 11.94 3.26
N LEU A 523 -12.25 12.63 2.30
CA LEU A 523 -11.56 13.90 2.52
C LEU A 523 -12.56 15.02 2.87
N HIS A 524 -13.65 15.11 2.11
CA HIS A 524 -14.70 16.10 2.35
C HIS A 524 -15.54 15.77 3.61
N GLY A 525 -15.61 14.48 3.96
CA GLY A 525 -16.45 13.90 5.00
C GLY A 525 -17.93 13.85 4.60
N TYR A 526 -18.20 13.63 3.32
CA TYR A 526 -19.54 13.43 2.76
C TYR A 526 -19.95 11.97 2.87
N LEU A 527 -20.32 11.61 4.09
CA LEU A 527 -20.78 10.28 4.49
C LEU A 527 -21.54 10.42 5.82
N THR A 528 -22.43 9.48 6.12
CA THR A 528 -23.09 9.47 7.43
C THR A 528 -22.18 8.79 8.44
N LYS A 529 -21.91 9.43 9.58
CA LYS A 529 -21.11 8.79 10.62
C LYS A 529 -21.85 7.53 11.12
N TYR A 530 -21.17 6.38 11.00
CA TYR A 530 -21.66 5.03 11.33
C TYR A 530 -22.75 4.47 10.39
N ASP A 531 -22.76 4.86 9.11
CA ASP A 531 -23.44 4.09 8.05
C ASP A 531 -22.50 3.01 7.45
N CYS A 532 -22.82 2.50 6.25
CA CYS A 532 -21.99 1.51 5.55
C CYS A 532 -20.60 2.02 5.10
N SER A 533 -20.26 3.29 5.34
CA SER A 533 -18.86 3.77 5.31
C SER A 533 -18.04 3.28 6.52
N SER A 534 -18.72 2.80 7.57
CA SER A 534 -18.15 2.09 8.72
C SER A 534 -18.37 0.58 8.56
N ALA A 535 -17.36 -0.06 7.99
CA ALA A 535 -17.19 -1.50 7.79
C ALA A 535 -15.88 -1.98 8.45
N ASP A 536 -15.53 -3.26 8.27
CA ASP A 536 -14.30 -3.84 8.84
C ASP A 536 -13.06 -3.39 8.07
N ILE A 537 -13.12 -3.44 6.74
CA ILE A 537 -12.06 -2.97 5.83
C ILE A 537 -12.65 -2.34 4.57
N ASN A 538 -11.90 -1.42 3.94
CA ASN A 538 -12.32 -0.74 2.72
C ASN A 538 -11.22 -0.80 1.63
N PRO A 539 -11.37 -1.61 0.57
CA PRO A 539 -10.34 -1.75 -0.47
C PRO A 539 -10.22 -0.53 -1.40
N ILE A 540 -11.21 0.37 -1.42
CA ILE A 540 -11.24 1.53 -2.33
C ILE A 540 -11.08 2.88 -1.63
N GLY A 541 -11.01 2.92 -0.29
CA GLY A 541 -10.93 4.17 0.48
C GLY A 541 -9.69 5.01 0.25
N GLY A 542 -8.66 4.43 -0.39
CA GLY A 542 -7.49 5.15 -0.86
C GLY A 542 -7.53 5.58 -2.33
N ILE A 543 -8.63 5.37 -3.08
CA ILE A 543 -8.70 5.55 -4.53
C ILE A 543 -9.62 6.73 -4.89
N SER A 544 -9.21 7.55 -5.87
CA SER A 544 -9.99 8.69 -6.37
C SER A 544 -11.26 8.25 -7.09
N LYS A 545 -12.32 9.05 -7.03
CA LYS A 545 -13.57 8.79 -7.76
C LYS A 545 -13.31 8.72 -9.27
N THR A 546 -12.42 9.57 -9.77
CA THR A 546 -12.03 9.57 -11.19
C THR A 546 -11.37 8.28 -11.61
N ASP A 547 -10.53 7.69 -10.75
CA ASP A 547 -9.86 6.43 -11.04
C ASP A 547 -10.79 5.23 -10.88
N LEU A 548 -11.74 5.28 -9.94
CA LEU A 548 -12.79 4.25 -9.85
C LEU A 548 -13.63 4.18 -11.12
N ARG A 549 -13.98 5.32 -11.73
CA ARG A 549 -14.68 5.33 -13.03
C ARG A 549 -13.85 4.69 -14.14
N ARG A 550 -12.56 5.01 -14.22
CA ARG A 550 -11.63 4.41 -15.20
C ARG A 550 -11.44 2.91 -14.97
N PHE A 551 -11.33 2.50 -13.71
CA PHE A 551 -11.25 1.09 -13.32
C PHE A 551 -12.51 0.30 -13.68
N ILE A 552 -13.71 0.87 -13.49
CA ILE A 552 -14.96 0.22 -13.93
C ILE A 552 -14.97 0.01 -15.45
N GLN A 553 -14.52 0.99 -16.23
CA GLN A 553 -14.37 0.84 -17.68
C GLN A 553 -13.37 -0.28 -18.01
N TYR A 554 -12.24 -0.35 -17.31
CA TYR A 554 -11.28 -1.44 -17.46
C TYR A 554 -11.91 -2.81 -17.16
N CYS A 555 -12.70 -2.95 -16.08
CA CYS A 555 -13.39 -4.19 -15.74
C CYS A 555 -14.45 -4.60 -16.76
N MET A 556 -15.14 -3.63 -17.37
CA MET A 556 -16.08 -3.91 -18.46
C MET A 556 -15.40 -4.63 -19.64
N GLU A 557 -14.18 -4.21 -19.96
CA GLU A 557 -13.41 -4.73 -21.09
C GLU A 557 -12.71 -6.05 -20.74
N ASN A 558 -12.12 -6.15 -19.54
CA ASN A 558 -11.27 -7.29 -19.17
C ASN A 558 -12.03 -8.43 -18.48
N PHE A 559 -13.12 -8.14 -17.76
CA PHE A 559 -13.96 -9.15 -17.09
C PHE A 559 -15.30 -9.38 -17.80
N GLN A 560 -15.59 -8.65 -18.88
CA GLN A 560 -16.81 -8.81 -19.68
C GLN A 560 -18.13 -8.62 -18.88
N LEU A 561 -18.09 -7.82 -17.81
CA LEU A 561 -19.24 -7.54 -16.94
C LEU A 561 -20.13 -6.48 -17.58
N THR A 562 -21.19 -6.89 -18.29
CA THR A 562 -22.08 -5.96 -19.00
C THR A 562 -22.94 -5.10 -18.07
N ALA A 563 -23.18 -5.53 -16.82
CA ALA A 563 -23.91 -4.77 -15.81
C ALA A 563 -23.30 -3.37 -15.60
N LEU A 564 -21.97 -3.29 -15.66
CA LEU A 564 -21.20 -2.08 -15.43
C LEU A 564 -21.49 -0.96 -16.44
N ARG A 565 -21.97 -1.27 -17.65
CA ARG A 565 -22.39 -0.25 -18.63
C ARG A 565 -23.50 0.63 -18.07
N SER A 566 -24.54 -0.01 -17.54
CA SER A 566 -25.69 0.69 -16.97
C SER A 566 -25.34 1.45 -15.70
N ILE A 567 -24.42 0.90 -14.88
CA ILE A 567 -23.91 1.53 -13.66
C ILE A 567 -23.12 2.80 -14.00
N MET A 568 -22.27 2.75 -15.02
CA MET A 568 -21.45 3.89 -15.42
C MET A 568 -22.27 5.03 -16.05
N SER A 569 -23.37 4.69 -16.74
CA SER A 569 -24.30 5.67 -17.32
C SER A 569 -25.26 6.29 -16.30
N ALA A 570 -25.45 5.66 -15.14
CA ALA A 570 -26.37 6.16 -14.13
C ALA A 570 -25.84 7.45 -13.47
N PRO A 571 -26.73 8.42 -13.16
CA PRO A 571 -26.33 9.61 -12.40
C PRO A 571 -25.93 9.21 -10.97
N PRO A 572 -24.84 9.77 -10.41
CA PRO A 572 -24.43 9.50 -9.03
C PRO A 572 -25.42 10.14 -8.04
N THR A 573 -26.06 9.30 -7.23
CA THR A 573 -27.01 9.70 -6.20
C THR A 573 -27.11 8.66 -5.08
N ALA A 574 -27.51 9.10 -3.88
CA ALA A 574 -27.72 8.26 -2.71
C ALA A 574 -29.15 7.69 -2.56
N GLU A 575 -30.14 8.13 -3.36
CA GLU A 575 -31.56 7.71 -3.29
C GLU A 575 -32.12 7.63 -1.83
N LEU A 576 -31.76 8.60 -0.97
CA LEU A 576 -32.19 8.64 0.44
C LEU A 576 -33.41 9.54 0.68
N GLU A 577 -33.80 10.33 -0.31
CA GLU A 577 -34.98 11.20 -0.30
C GLU A 577 -36.05 10.66 -1.25
N PRO A 578 -37.34 10.94 -1.01
CA PRO A 578 -38.39 10.56 -1.93
C PRO A 578 -38.17 11.19 -3.31
N LEU A 579 -38.40 10.37 -4.34
CA LEU A 579 -38.30 10.79 -5.73
C LEU A 579 -39.30 11.92 -6.03
N VAL A 580 -38.86 12.92 -6.81
CA VAL A 580 -39.72 14.00 -7.30
C VAL A 580 -40.12 13.64 -8.73
N ASP A 581 -41.42 13.46 -8.98
CA ASP A 581 -41.96 13.01 -10.28
C ASP A 581 -41.32 11.70 -10.82
N GLY A 582 -40.93 10.80 -9.91
CA GLY A 582 -40.27 9.54 -10.27
C GLY A 582 -38.79 9.68 -10.66
N GLN A 583 -38.21 10.89 -10.52
CA GLN A 583 -36.81 11.16 -10.75
C GLN A 583 -36.07 11.48 -9.45
N VAL A 584 -34.76 11.23 -9.48
CA VAL A 584 -33.84 11.54 -8.39
C VAL A 584 -33.84 13.05 -8.13
N SER A 585 -33.99 13.46 -6.88
CA SER A 585 -34.10 14.87 -6.49
C SER A 585 -32.79 15.66 -6.64
N GLN A 586 -31.63 15.02 -6.47
CA GLN A 586 -30.32 15.68 -6.45
C GLN A 586 -29.16 14.69 -6.68
N THR A 587 -28.10 15.15 -7.34
CA THR A 587 -26.84 14.40 -7.49
C THR A 587 -25.85 14.68 -6.35
N ASP A 588 -24.88 13.77 -6.15
CA ASP A 588 -23.88 13.92 -5.07
C ASP A 588 -23.05 15.21 -5.21
N GLU A 589 -22.64 15.59 -6.42
CA GLU A 589 -21.83 16.78 -6.67
C GLU A 589 -22.60 18.08 -6.41
N GLU A 590 -23.91 18.10 -6.71
CA GLU A 590 -24.79 19.22 -6.40
C GLU A 590 -24.98 19.38 -4.88
N ASP A 591 -25.11 18.29 -4.13
CA ASP A 591 -25.24 18.36 -2.67
C ASP A 591 -23.94 18.78 -1.98
N MET A 592 -22.79 18.29 -2.46
CA MET A 592 -21.48 18.76 -1.98
C MET A 592 -21.20 20.22 -2.37
N GLY A 593 -21.78 20.71 -3.48
CA GLY A 593 -21.49 22.01 -4.07
C GLY A 593 -20.08 22.09 -4.69
N VAL A 594 -19.52 20.93 -5.05
CA VAL A 594 -18.17 20.76 -5.60
C VAL A 594 -18.11 19.46 -6.37
N THR A 595 -17.45 19.48 -7.53
CA THR A 595 -17.26 18.29 -8.37
C THR A 595 -16.16 17.38 -7.81
N TYR A 596 -16.20 16.08 -8.12
CA TYR A 596 -15.12 15.15 -7.76
C TYR A 596 -13.77 15.55 -8.37
N THR A 597 -13.78 16.13 -9.57
CA THR A 597 -12.57 16.66 -10.21
C THR A 597 -11.94 17.78 -9.38
N GLU A 598 -12.74 18.73 -8.89
CA GLU A 598 -12.27 19.79 -8.00
C GLU A 598 -11.80 19.24 -6.65
N LEU A 599 -12.53 18.29 -6.05
CA LEU A 599 -12.14 17.64 -4.80
C LEU A 599 -10.77 16.95 -4.88
N SER A 600 -10.52 16.23 -5.98
CA SER A 600 -9.22 15.62 -6.25
C SER A 600 -8.09 16.67 -6.32
N VAL A 601 -8.34 17.82 -6.95
CA VAL A 601 -7.37 18.94 -6.98
C VAL A 601 -7.14 19.50 -5.58
N TYR A 602 -8.20 19.73 -4.80
CA TYR A 602 -8.05 20.20 -3.41
C TYR A 602 -7.28 19.22 -2.54
N GLY A 603 -7.56 17.91 -2.66
CA GLY A 603 -6.85 16.85 -1.96
C GLY A 603 -5.36 16.85 -2.25
N LYS A 604 -4.99 16.88 -3.54
CA LYS A 604 -3.59 16.94 -3.98
C LYS A 604 -2.90 18.23 -3.52
N LEU A 605 -3.54 19.39 -3.66
CA LEU A 605 -2.98 20.66 -3.17
C LEU A 605 -2.79 20.66 -1.65
N ARG A 606 -3.78 20.17 -0.90
CA ARG A 606 -3.73 20.10 0.57
C ARG A 606 -2.64 19.16 1.07
N LYS A 607 -2.60 17.92 0.56
CA LYS A 607 -1.76 16.85 1.12
C LYS A 607 -0.43 16.69 0.41
N ILE A 608 -0.36 16.79 -0.92
CA ILE A 608 0.89 16.67 -1.67
C ILE A 608 1.64 18.01 -1.65
N ALA A 609 0.99 19.09 -2.11
CA ALA A 609 1.61 20.43 -2.17
C ALA A 609 1.61 21.19 -0.83
N LYS A 610 1.07 20.58 0.25
CA LYS A 610 1.07 21.12 1.63
C LYS A 610 0.39 22.49 1.75
N ALA A 611 -0.62 22.76 0.93
CA ALA A 611 -1.28 24.05 0.88
C ALA A 611 -2.41 24.18 1.93
N GLY A 612 -2.28 25.15 2.84
CA GLY A 612 -3.39 25.65 3.65
C GLY A 612 -4.35 26.54 2.83
N PRO A 613 -5.39 27.15 3.44
CA PRO A 613 -6.42 27.88 2.71
C PRO A 613 -5.86 29.00 1.81
N TYR A 614 -5.01 29.86 2.35
CA TYR A 614 -4.43 30.98 1.61
C TYR A 614 -3.52 30.50 0.47
N SER A 615 -2.61 29.56 0.74
CA SER A 615 -1.71 29.02 -0.29
C SER A 615 -2.46 28.29 -1.40
N MET A 616 -3.55 27.58 -1.06
CA MET A 616 -4.40 26.91 -2.04
C MET A 616 -5.09 27.94 -2.94
N PHE A 617 -5.65 29.00 -2.36
CA PHE A 617 -6.22 30.12 -3.09
C PHE A 617 -5.20 30.74 -4.07
N CYS A 618 -3.99 31.09 -3.62
CA CYS A 618 -2.97 31.68 -4.50
C CYS A 618 -2.58 30.78 -5.68
N LYS A 619 -2.57 29.45 -5.48
CA LYS A 619 -2.30 28.50 -6.56
C LYS A 619 -3.47 28.44 -7.54
N LEU A 620 -4.69 28.33 -7.02
CA LEU A 620 -5.89 28.14 -7.83
C LEU A 620 -6.29 29.36 -8.63
N ILE A 621 -6.03 30.59 -8.17
CA ILE A 621 -6.28 31.79 -8.98
C ILE A 621 -5.58 31.68 -10.33
N ASN A 622 -4.34 31.18 -10.35
CA ASN A 622 -3.58 31.02 -11.59
C ASN A 622 -3.99 29.77 -12.36
N MET A 623 -4.25 28.65 -11.67
CA MET A 623 -4.63 27.39 -12.31
C MET A 623 -6.02 27.45 -12.96
N TRP A 624 -6.93 28.25 -12.40
CA TRP A 624 -8.32 28.38 -12.82
C TRP A 624 -8.65 29.75 -13.39
N LYS A 625 -7.65 30.55 -13.75
CA LYS A 625 -7.82 31.92 -14.25
C LYS A 625 -8.78 32.03 -15.44
N ASP A 626 -8.85 30.99 -16.27
CA ASP A 626 -9.65 30.97 -17.51
C ASP A 626 -11.10 30.50 -17.25
N ILE A 627 -11.40 29.97 -16.07
CA ILE A 627 -12.70 29.39 -15.70
C ILE A 627 -13.33 30.00 -14.45
N CYS A 628 -12.57 30.73 -13.64
CA CYS A 628 -13.03 31.33 -12.39
C CYS A 628 -12.35 32.68 -12.16
N THR A 629 -13.14 33.65 -11.70
CA THR A 629 -12.67 34.91 -11.14
C THR A 629 -11.96 34.68 -9.79
N PRO A 630 -11.08 35.60 -9.34
CA PRO A 630 -10.46 35.50 -8.01
C PRO A 630 -11.49 35.32 -6.87
N ARG A 631 -12.65 35.97 -6.97
CA ARG A 631 -13.71 35.88 -5.97
C ARG A 631 -14.40 34.51 -5.94
N GLU A 632 -14.61 33.90 -7.10
CA GLU A 632 -15.15 32.53 -7.20
C GLU A 632 -14.17 31.51 -6.64
N VAL A 633 -12.87 31.63 -6.96
CA VAL A 633 -11.83 30.77 -6.37
C VAL A 633 -11.80 30.91 -4.85
N ALA A 634 -11.89 32.15 -4.33
CA ALA A 634 -11.97 32.39 -2.89
C ALA A 634 -13.18 31.70 -2.25
N SER A 635 -14.36 31.81 -2.87
CA SER A 635 -15.59 31.15 -2.40
C SER A 635 -15.43 29.63 -2.33
N LYS A 636 -14.95 29.04 -3.43
CA LYS A 636 -14.71 27.58 -3.55
C LYS A 636 -13.72 27.06 -2.50
N VAL A 637 -12.58 27.74 -2.33
CA VAL A 637 -11.57 27.35 -1.31
C VAL A 637 -12.12 27.48 0.10
N LYS A 638 -12.85 28.56 0.40
CA LYS A 638 -13.49 28.76 1.71
C LYS A 638 -14.52 27.67 2.01
N HIS A 639 -15.36 27.34 1.03
CA HIS A 639 -16.34 26.26 1.13
C HIS A 639 -15.66 24.92 1.43
N PHE A 640 -14.65 24.53 0.65
CA PHE A 640 -13.89 23.31 0.86
C PHE A 640 -13.32 23.21 2.28
N PHE A 641 -12.57 24.22 2.74
CA PHE A 641 -11.94 24.17 4.07
C PHE A 641 -12.95 24.20 5.22
N ARG A 642 -14.06 24.92 5.06
CA ARG A 642 -15.16 24.91 6.05
C ARG A 642 -15.72 23.50 6.18
N MET A 643 -16.13 22.88 5.07
CA MET A 643 -16.74 21.56 5.09
C MET A 643 -15.76 20.47 5.55
N TYR A 644 -14.52 20.47 5.04
CA TYR A 644 -13.44 19.62 5.52
C TYR A 644 -13.29 19.70 7.05
N SER A 645 -13.26 20.92 7.60
CA SER A 645 -13.01 21.14 9.03
C SER A 645 -14.18 20.75 9.93
N ILE A 646 -15.43 20.94 9.47
CA ILE A 646 -16.64 20.51 10.19
C ILE A 646 -16.70 18.99 10.24
N ASN A 647 -16.37 18.32 9.14
CA ASN A 647 -16.54 16.88 9.00
C ASN A 647 -15.33 16.05 9.44
N ARG A 648 -14.18 16.66 9.77
CA ARG A 648 -12.94 15.91 10.08
C ARG A 648 -13.12 14.86 11.19
N HIS A 649 -13.98 15.12 12.16
CA HIS A 649 -14.33 14.18 13.23
C HIS A 649 -14.94 12.85 12.77
N LYS A 650 -15.35 12.74 11.50
CA LYS A 650 -15.79 11.47 10.90
C LYS A 650 -14.60 10.58 10.52
N MET A 651 -13.49 11.20 10.13
CA MET A 651 -12.27 10.49 9.70
C MET A 651 -11.61 9.71 10.85
N THR A 652 -11.78 10.15 12.10
CA THR A 652 -11.19 9.48 13.27
C THR A 652 -11.78 8.09 13.53
N THR A 653 -12.95 7.79 12.96
CA THR A 653 -13.66 6.51 13.12
C THR A 653 -14.06 5.90 11.79
N LEU A 654 -13.47 6.36 10.68
CA LEU A 654 -13.71 5.75 9.38
C LEU A 654 -12.94 4.43 9.30
N THR A 655 -13.47 3.51 8.51
CA THR A 655 -12.89 2.19 8.26
C THR A 655 -11.45 2.27 7.76
N PRO A 656 -10.55 1.39 8.24
CA PRO A 656 -9.20 1.28 7.68
C PRO A 656 -9.28 0.92 6.18
N ALA A 657 -8.58 1.68 5.37
CA ALA A 657 -8.63 1.55 3.92
C ALA A 657 -7.26 1.22 3.32
N TYR A 658 -7.27 0.41 2.26
CA TYR A 658 -6.11 0.16 1.41
C TYR A 658 -5.42 1.48 1.04
N HIS A 659 -4.11 1.56 1.25
CA HIS A 659 -3.35 2.74 0.86
C HIS A 659 -3.00 2.72 -0.64
N ALA A 660 -3.55 3.65 -1.41
CA ALA A 660 -3.23 3.82 -2.84
C ALA A 660 -2.76 5.25 -3.14
N GLU A 661 -3.64 6.24 -2.94
CA GLU A 661 -3.35 7.63 -3.25
C GLU A 661 -2.48 8.31 -2.20
N ASN A 662 -1.48 9.02 -2.69
CA ASN A 662 -0.51 9.74 -1.86
C ASN A 662 -1.08 11.04 -1.24
N TYR A 663 -2.39 11.29 -1.43
CA TYR A 663 -3.13 12.41 -0.85
C TYR A 663 -4.21 11.98 0.16
N SER A 664 -4.22 10.71 0.57
CA SER A 664 -5.19 10.16 1.52
C SER A 664 -5.43 11.04 2.76
N PRO A 665 -6.68 11.24 3.19
CA PRO A 665 -7.03 11.96 4.42
C PRO A 665 -6.93 11.10 5.67
N GLU A 666 -6.49 9.84 5.57
CA GLU A 666 -6.53 8.87 6.65
C GLU A 666 -5.81 9.34 7.92
N ASP A 667 -6.46 9.24 9.08
CA ASP A 667 -6.02 9.89 10.33
C ASP A 667 -5.18 9.01 11.27
N ASN A 668 -5.26 7.68 11.20
CA ASN A 668 -4.54 6.80 12.14
C ASN A 668 -3.03 6.74 11.86
N ARG A 669 -2.61 6.94 10.60
CA ARG A 669 -1.18 6.92 10.25
C ARG A 669 -0.79 8.03 9.28
N PHE A 670 -1.48 8.19 8.15
CA PHE A 670 -0.90 8.91 7.01
C PHE A 670 -1.03 10.44 7.13
N ASP A 671 -2.15 10.93 7.66
CA ASP A 671 -2.49 12.35 7.71
C ASP A 671 -2.97 12.78 9.10
N LEU A 672 -2.06 12.76 10.07
CA LEU A 672 -2.32 13.21 11.43
C LEU A 672 -2.76 14.68 11.46
N ARG A 673 -3.99 14.96 11.92
CA ARG A 673 -4.57 16.31 11.95
C ARG A 673 -5.46 16.51 13.18
N PRO A 674 -5.68 17.75 13.63
CA PRO A 674 -6.77 18.05 14.55
C PRO A 674 -8.11 17.60 13.98
N PHE A 675 -9.06 17.25 14.85
CA PHE A 675 -10.45 16.97 14.47
C PHE A 675 -11.45 17.94 15.10
N LEU A 676 -10.99 18.80 16.01
CA LEU A 676 -11.73 19.95 16.55
C LEU A 676 -11.10 21.24 16.04
N TYR A 677 -11.64 21.80 14.96
CA TYR A 677 -11.16 23.02 14.34
C TYR A 677 -12.01 24.23 14.70
N ASN A 678 -11.42 25.43 14.66
CA ASN A 678 -12.20 26.64 14.43
C ASN A 678 -12.58 26.70 12.93
N THR A 679 -13.79 26.24 12.63
CA THR A 679 -14.31 26.06 11.27
C THR A 679 -14.62 27.36 10.53
N THR A 680 -14.48 28.51 11.21
CA THR A 680 -14.59 29.83 10.57
C THR A 680 -13.33 30.23 9.82
N TRP A 681 -12.17 29.65 10.17
CA TRP A 681 -10.86 29.97 9.57
C TRP A 681 -10.62 31.48 9.47
N SER A 682 -11.05 32.23 10.49
CA SER A 682 -11.25 33.68 10.43
C SER A 682 -10.00 34.48 10.02
N TRP A 683 -8.81 34.04 10.43
CA TRP A 683 -7.56 34.68 10.00
C TRP A 683 -7.27 34.42 8.52
N GLN A 684 -7.25 33.13 8.14
CA GLN A 684 -6.89 32.66 6.81
C GLN A 684 -7.88 33.19 5.77
N PHE A 685 -9.18 33.22 6.09
CA PHE A 685 -10.22 33.71 5.19
C PHE A 685 -10.14 35.23 5.01
N ARG A 686 -9.82 36.00 6.05
CA ARG A 686 -9.54 37.44 5.91
C ARG A 686 -8.30 37.71 5.05
N SER A 687 -7.26 36.87 5.14
CA SER A 687 -6.10 37.00 4.26
C SER A 687 -6.47 36.77 2.79
N ILE A 688 -7.34 35.79 2.51
CA ILE A 688 -7.89 35.56 1.16
C ILE A 688 -8.67 36.81 0.70
N ASP A 689 -9.56 37.34 1.53
CA ASP A 689 -10.39 38.51 1.15
C ASP A 689 -9.55 39.75 0.81
N LYS A 690 -8.52 40.03 1.62
CA LYS A 690 -7.58 41.12 1.33
C LYS A 690 -6.90 40.93 -0.03
N GLN A 691 -6.48 39.71 -0.34
CA GLN A 691 -5.80 39.43 -1.60
C GLN A 691 -6.76 39.49 -2.79
N VAL A 692 -8.02 39.06 -2.65
CA VAL A 692 -9.06 39.26 -3.68
C VAL A 692 -9.21 40.74 -3.98
N SER A 693 -9.36 41.59 -2.97
CA SER A 693 -9.49 43.04 -3.15
C SER A 693 -8.28 43.67 -3.86
N LEU A 694 -7.06 43.21 -3.55
CA LEU A 694 -5.84 43.68 -4.22
C LEU A 694 -5.79 43.27 -5.69
N VAL A 695 -6.12 42.01 -6.00
CA VAL A 695 -6.09 41.50 -7.38
C VAL A 695 -7.16 42.17 -8.23
N GLU A 696 -8.38 42.34 -7.70
CA GLU A 696 -9.45 43.06 -8.38
C GLU A 696 -9.08 44.52 -8.64
N PHE A 697 -8.44 45.20 -7.67
CA PHE A 697 -7.92 46.56 -7.86
C PHE A 697 -6.88 46.64 -8.99
N CYS A 698 -5.91 45.73 -9.01
CA CYS A 698 -4.89 45.70 -10.06
C CYS A 698 -5.46 45.41 -11.46
N LEU A 699 -6.46 44.52 -11.56
CA LEU A 699 -7.12 44.22 -12.82
C LEU A 699 -7.86 45.45 -13.38
N ILE A 700 -8.53 46.21 -12.52
CA ILE A 700 -9.19 47.47 -12.88
C ILE A 700 -8.15 48.50 -13.35
N SER A 701 -7.06 48.70 -12.59
CA SER A 701 -6.01 49.66 -12.96
C SER A 701 -5.23 49.26 -14.22
N SER A 702 -5.18 47.98 -14.60
CA SER A 702 -4.49 47.53 -15.82
C SER A 702 -5.32 47.72 -17.10
N LEU A 703 -6.65 47.83 -17.00
CA LEU A 703 -7.53 48.11 -18.14
C LEU A 703 -7.43 49.59 -18.58
N ASP A 704 -7.16 50.50 -17.64
CA ASP A 704 -7.02 51.94 -17.90
C ASP A 704 -5.73 52.32 -18.67
N PHE A 705 -4.73 51.42 -18.76
CA PHE A 705 -3.48 51.65 -19.51
C PHE A 705 -3.47 51.02 -20.92
N SER A 706 -4.55 50.35 -21.33
CA SER A 706 -4.70 49.74 -22.66
C SER A 706 -5.56 50.57 -23.63
N VAL A 707 -5.90 51.80 -23.25
CA VAL A 707 -6.57 52.81 -24.09
C VAL A 707 -5.75 54.09 -24.10
N GLU A 708 -4.48 54.01 -24.54
CA GLU A 708 -3.71 55.14 -25.08
C GLU A 708 -2.85 54.67 -26.26
#